data_AF-A0A1V5HV80-F1
#
_entry.id   AF-A0A1V5HV80-F1
#
_cell.length_a   1.000
_cell.length_b   1.000
_cell.length_c   1.000
_cell.angle_alpha   90.00
_cell.angle_beta   90.00
_cell.angle_gamma   90.00
#
_symmetry.space_group_name_H-M   'P 1'
#
loop_
_entity.id
_entity.type
_entity.pdbx_description
1 polymer ?
#
loop_
_entity_poly.entity_id
_entity_poly.type
_entity_poly.pdbx_seq_one_letter_code
_entity_poly.pdbx_strand_id
1 'polypeptide(L)'
;MRRVKRLFLSWLTLGFSAISFGSLSTVSSPIVRPVQAAASTTLKALADPSEAPYFCSVNGEQMGIISDIAALLGQKSKQTIELLPVATYADYEAHLKAKDFDLLLNASDAFSSSLPSNYTLTDSYLSVSYSKAILRNAKKSPTTIACLGDDSMEGVYARSFYYANQITVFETMDEALAAVKAEECYAAIINSIYAQKLQNEDIRSVYSFTKLSDYSLKLKIAVKNTDNGVLLNALNNAITTTGEDAINVIVSRYSHFVKPTPTLWDRIYLNPLPYVVGICSLILVFIAAIVILFFSSRRKTMVVANREFERFITYVCQNNEAVFEVNLQTRVMNHYLLEGKKVKTVQQPFSLDHDFLDRIHPDERGAVEQEVSGETLLNLVRIGGKKSLEARVKDDKGNYLWSFVIIQGILPSHSQPENLMVFIHSIEEQKQKDAHAKDLLQNAVSQAETANKSKSEFLARMSHEIRTPLNAIIGLATIARKYDEDPKKIDDCLNKIDSSSQVLLSLINDILDMSAIENHKMKLAAVPFDLGSALANLRDIYLPQCRKKKIALKTHFDIPDSAVVGDQLRVSQILLNLLSNAYKFTEENGTITFEASRSSVHEQTAFYRFVVKDTGVGISEEMQKRLFKPFEQENPEIAQKYGGSGLGLSIVKSLVEMMEGSISVVSSQNQGTTFTVDLPFLLGEEESGHRLKDKKTNPETAYNFHGAKILLAEDNAINREIACELLKMVHLKCTCTNNGQEALTAFLASKEGEYQLILMDIQMPLMNGYEATKAIRAAKRKDALSIPIYAMTANAYSEDVTHALSSGMNGHIAKPIDPSTLYQAIAESITPMSEKPSGK
;
A
#
# COMPACT_ATOMS: atom_id res chain seq x y z
N MET A 1 44.94 6.55 42.38
CA MET A 1 44.10 5.38 42.66
C MET A 1 42.80 5.43 41.86
N ARG A 2 42.38 6.57 41.27
CA ARG A 2 41.17 6.64 40.43
C ARG A 2 41.31 6.13 39.00
N ARG A 3 42.49 5.93 38.40
CA ARG A 3 42.54 5.13 37.13
C ARG A 3 42.17 3.66 37.37
N VAL A 4 42.50 3.11 38.55
CA VAL A 4 42.10 1.74 38.96
C VAL A 4 40.68 1.73 39.55
N LYS A 5 40.28 2.74 40.34
CA LYS A 5 38.91 2.86 40.90
C LYS A 5 37.84 3.33 39.88
N ARG A 6 38.22 4.04 38.80
CA ARG A 6 37.32 4.46 37.70
C ARG A 6 37.26 3.42 36.59
N LEU A 7 38.28 2.56 36.43
CA LEU A 7 38.09 1.30 35.70
C LEU A 7 37.20 0.32 36.50
N PHE A 8 37.32 0.27 37.83
CA PHE A 8 36.51 -0.63 38.69
C PHE A 8 35.07 -0.15 38.95
N LEU A 9 34.78 1.16 39.10
CA LEU A 9 33.41 1.69 39.22
C LEU A 9 32.72 1.90 37.85
N SER A 10 33.47 2.20 36.78
CA SER A 10 32.89 2.21 35.43
C SER A 10 32.50 0.81 34.95
N TRP A 11 33.05 -0.25 35.53
CA TRP A 11 32.59 -1.63 35.31
C TRP A 11 31.36 -2.01 36.18
N LEU A 12 31.14 -1.32 37.31
CA LEU A 12 30.04 -1.58 38.26
C LEU A 12 28.77 -0.74 38.02
N THR A 13 28.85 0.47 37.44
CA THR A 13 27.65 1.33 37.21
C THR A 13 27.17 1.42 35.76
N LEU A 14 27.93 0.91 34.79
CA LEU A 14 27.39 0.65 33.44
C LEU A 14 26.47 -0.59 33.39
N GLY A 15 26.35 -1.34 34.49
CA GLY A 15 25.50 -2.52 34.62
C GLY A 15 24.16 -2.32 35.33
N PHE A 16 23.91 -1.17 35.98
CA PHE A 16 22.69 -0.96 36.78
C PHE A 16 22.32 0.53 36.84
N SER A 17 21.46 1.00 35.92
CA SER A 17 20.48 2.09 36.13
C SER A 17 19.80 2.51 34.82
N ALA A 18 18.84 1.70 34.38
CA ALA A 18 17.61 2.17 33.73
C ALA A 18 16.51 1.14 34.00
N ILE A 19 16.32 0.77 35.27
CA ILE A 19 15.07 0.16 35.72
C ILE A 19 14.15 1.34 36.03
N SER A 20 13.55 1.89 34.98
CA SER A 20 12.30 2.63 35.12
C SER A 20 11.23 1.58 35.40
N PHE A 21 10.63 1.62 36.59
CA PHE A 21 9.36 0.96 36.85
C PHE A 21 8.29 1.68 36.02
N GLY A 22 8.25 1.38 34.72
CA GLY A 22 7.09 1.59 33.89
C GLY A 22 6.01 0.65 34.40
N SER A 23 4.98 1.24 35.01
CA SER A 23 3.74 0.62 35.41
C SER A 23 3.37 -0.55 34.50
N LEU A 24 3.01 -1.69 35.12
CA LEU A 24 2.22 -2.73 34.47
C LEU A 24 1.02 -2.05 33.81
N SER A 25 1.13 -1.76 32.51
CA SER A 25 -0.04 -1.62 31.65
C SER A 25 -0.62 -3.02 31.61
N THR A 26 -1.57 -3.23 32.50
CA THR A 26 -2.60 -4.26 32.41
C THR A 26 -2.83 -4.58 30.94
N VAL A 27 -2.64 -5.85 30.57
CA VAL A 27 -3.29 -6.42 29.39
C VAL A 27 -4.72 -5.93 29.46
N SER A 28 -5.08 -5.06 28.51
CA SER A 28 -6.42 -4.52 28.38
C SER A 28 -7.36 -5.71 28.42
N SER A 29 -8.15 -5.77 29.48
CA SER A 29 -9.30 -6.65 29.60
C SER A 29 -10.11 -6.62 28.31
N PRO A 30 -10.71 -7.75 27.88
CA PRO A 30 -11.70 -7.71 26.82
C PRO A 30 -12.92 -6.97 27.36
N ILE A 31 -12.97 -5.65 27.16
CA ILE A 31 -14.18 -4.87 27.39
C ILE A 31 -14.98 -4.93 26.10
N VAL A 32 -15.86 -5.93 26.02
CA VAL A 32 -17.20 -5.70 25.48
C VAL A 32 -18.18 -6.34 26.47
N ARG A 33 -18.74 -5.50 27.35
CA ARG A 33 -19.92 -5.88 28.14
C ARG A 33 -21.08 -6.14 27.18
N PRO A 34 -21.95 -7.13 27.45
CA PRO A 34 -23.13 -7.34 26.63
C PRO A 34 -24.05 -6.13 26.75
N VAL A 35 -24.32 -5.48 25.62
CA VAL A 35 -25.43 -4.53 25.52
C VAL A 35 -26.71 -5.37 25.53
N GLN A 36 -27.49 -5.27 26.59
CA GLN A 36 -28.85 -5.81 26.62
C GLN A 36 -29.69 -5.08 25.57
N ALA A 37 -30.02 -5.78 24.48
CA ALA A 37 -31.19 -5.48 23.65
C ALA A 37 -31.65 -6.71 22.86
N ALA A 38 -32.87 -7.15 23.16
CA ALA A 38 -33.82 -7.93 22.36
C ALA A 38 -33.31 -9.18 21.59
N ALA A 39 -33.61 -10.35 22.17
CA ALA A 39 -33.75 -11.65 21.50
C ALA A 39 -32.65 -12.03 20.47
N SER A 40 -31.39 -12.15 20.91
CA SER A 40 -30.34 -12.84 20.15
C SER A 40 -30.21 -14.29 20.61
N THR A 41 -30.40 -15.25 19.71
CA THR A 41 -30.11 -16.67 19.97
C THR A 41 -28.62 -16.84 20.25
N THR A 42 -28.24 -17.49 21.36
CA THR A 42 -26.84 -17.84 21.62
C THR A 42 -26.43 -19.02 20.73
N LEU A 43 -25.34 -18.88 19.98
CA LEU A 43 -24.83 -19.89 19.06
C LEU A 43 -23.63 -20.59 19.68
N LYS A 44 -23.67 -21.92 19.73
CA LYS A 44 -22.55 -22.74 20.23
C LYS A 44 -21.53 -22.96 19.12
N ALA A 45 -20.29 -22.52 19.34
CA ALA A 45 -19.20 -22.66 18.39
C ALA A 45 -18.17 -23.69 18.86
N LEU A 46 -17.76 -24.56 17.93
CA LEU A 46 -16.73 -25.57 18.13
C LEU A 46 -15.46 -25.18 17.36
N ALA A 47 -14.30 -25.40 17.97
CA ALA A 47 -12.98 -25.20 17.37
C ALA A 47 -12.00 -26.25 17.89
N ASP A 48 -11.01 -26.60 17.09
CA ASP A 48 -10.00 -27.61 17.43
C ASP A 48 -8.91 -27.02 18.38
N PRO A 49 -8.72 -27.56 19.60
CA PRO A 49 -7.73 -27.07 20.57
C PRO A 49 -6.27 -27.36 20.19
N SER A 50 -6.02 -28.19 19.18
CA SER A 50 -4.67 -28.62 18.78
C SER A 50 -3.98 -27.65 17.81
N GLU A 51 -4.71 -26.69 17.24
CA GLU A 51 -4.20 -25.76 16.22
C GLU A 51 -3.55 -24.49 16.81
N ALA A 52 -2.51 -24.59 17.65
CA ALA A 52 -1.79 -23.39 18.10
C ALA A 52 -1.02 -22.73 16.92
N PRO A 53 -1.12 -21.40 16.67
CA PRO A 53 -1.68 -20.32 17.48
C PRO A 53 -3.10 -19.88 17.06
N TYR A 54 -3.78 -20.65 16.21
CA TYR A 54 -5.16 -20.39 15.79
C TYR A 54 -6.15 -20.57 16.93
N PHE A 55 -5.96 -21.62 17.73
CA PHE A 55 -6.76 -21.88 18.91
C PHE A 55 -5.93 -22.65 19.94
N CYS A 56 -5.98 -22.24 21.20
CA CYS A 56 -5.34 -22.93 22.31
C CYS A 56 -6.17 -22.79 23.59
N SER A 57 -6.24 -23.86 24.37
CA SER A 57 -6.79 -23.81 25.73
C SER A 57 -5.62 -23.61 26.69
N VAL A 58 -5.53 -22.43 27.31
CA VAL A 58 -4.52 -22.13 28.34
C VAL A 58 -5.24 -21.92 29.65
N ASN A 59 -5.02 -22.80 30.62
CA ASN A 59 -5.66 -22.76 31.95
C ASN A 59 -7.21 -22.77 31.92
N GLY A 60 -7.82 -23.39 30.90
CA GLY A 60 -9.27 -23.47 30.74
C GLY A 60 -9.90 -22.27 30.04
N GLU A 61 -9.12 -21.23 29.68
CA GLU A 61 -9.56 -20.16 28.80
C GLU A 61 -9.18 -20.47 27.34
N GLN A 62 -10.16 -20.35 26.45
CA GLN A 62 -9.98 -20.57 25.02
C GLN A 62 -9.50 -19.29 24.34
N MET A 63 -8.23 -19.27 23.97
CA MET A 63 -7.53 -18.13 23.36
C MET A 63 -7.03 -18.48 21.97
N GLY A 64 -6.72 -17.47 21.16
CA GLY A 64 -6.13 -17.65 19.83
C GLY A 64 -6.82 -16.83 18.76
N ILE A 65 -6.26 -16.86 17.55
CA ILE A 65 -6.75 -16.08 16.40
C ILE A 65 -8.22 -16.38 16.10
N ILE A 66 -8.64 -17.65 16.14
CA ILE A 66 -10.01 -18.08 15.87
C ILE A 66 -10.98 -17.58 16.97
N SER A 67 -10.53 -17.55 18.23
CA SER A 67 -11.34 -17.04 19.36
C SER A 67 -11.61 -15.55 19.21
N ASP A 68 -10.58 -14.75 18.93
CA ASP A 68 -10.70 -13.31 18.71
C ASP A 68 -11.52 -12.98 17.45
N ILE A 69 -11.37 -13.76 16.38
CA ILE A 69 -12.16 -13.61 15.15
C ILE A 69 -13.63 -13.96 15.41
N ALA A 70 -13.92 -15.02 16.16
CA ALA A 70 -15.29 -15.39 16.51
C ALA A 70 -15.98 -14.29 17.33
N ALA A 71 -15.28 -13.70 18.30
CA ALA A 71 -15.80 -12.56 19.06
C ALA A 71 -16.09 -11.34 18.16
N LEU A 72 -15.18 -11.02 17.24
CA LEU A 72 -15.34 -9.91 16.30
C LEU A 72 -16.52 -10.13 15.33
N LEU A 73 -16.64 -11.34 14.78
CA LEU A 73 -17.73 -11.70 13.88
C LEU A 73 -19.08 -11.75 14.60
N GLY A 74 -19.13 -12.20 15.86
CA GLY A 74 -20.31 -12.13 16.70
C GLY A 74 -20.79 -10.69 16.90
N GLN A 75 -19.87 -9.77 17.22
CA GLN A 75 -20.18 -8.35 17.37
C GLN A 75 -20.74 -7.73 16.07
N LYS A 76 -20.13 -8.04 14.93
CA LYS A 76 -20.51 -7.50 13.61
C LYS A 76 -21.83 -8.07 13.09
N SER A 77 -22.07 -9.37 13.32
CA SER A 77 -23.31 -10.06 12.93
C SER A 77 -24.46 -9.87 13.92
N LYS A 78 -24.21 -9.21 15.07
CA LYS A 78 -25.15 -9.06 16.19
C LYS A 78 -25.63 -10.41 16.74
N GLN A 79 -24.73 -11.40 16.75
CA GLN A 79 -24.97 -12.73 17.32
C GLN A 79 -24.07 -12.94 18.54
N THR A 80 -24.57 -13.67 19.53
CA THR A 80 -23.76 -14.10 20.66
C THR A 80 -23.16 -15.46 20.32
N ILE A 81 -21.85 -15.48 20.05
CA ILE A 81 -21.10 -16.71 19.75
C ILE A 81 -20.40 -17.16 21.03
N GLU A 82 -20.78 -18.32 21.54
CA GLU A 82 -20.21 -18.93 22.74
C GLU A 82 -19.39 -20.16 22.34
N LEU A 83 -18.10 -20.16 22.68
CA LEU A 83 -17.21 -21.30 22.38
C LEU A 83 -17.47 -22.44 23.38
N LEU A 84 -17.65 -23.65 22.86
CA LEU A 84 -17.78 -24.86 23.68
C LEU A 84 -16.45 -25.17 24.36
N PRO A 85 -16.43 -25.53 25.66
CA PRO A 85 -15.20 -25.83 26.38
C PRO A 85 -14.61 -27.15 25.90
N VAL A 86 -13.53 -27.08 25.13
CA VAL A 86 -12.81 -28.22 24.58
C VAL A 86 -11.36 -28.15 25.03
N ALA A 87 -10.93 -29.12 25.84
CA ALA A 87 -9.59 -29.16 26.43
C ALA A 87 -8.63 -30.06 25.62
N THR A 88 -9.14 -31.13 25.02
CA THR A 88 -8.36 -32.09 24.24
C THR A 88 -8.96 -32.37 22.86
N TYR A 89 -8.16 -32.87 21.92
CA TYR A 89 -8.66 -33.31 20.62
C TYR A 89 -9.71 -34.44 20.73
N ALA A 90 -9.60 -35.29 21.75
CA ALA A 90 -10.61 -36.31 22.03
C ALA A 90 -11.98 -35.70 22.40
N ASP A 91 -11.97 -34.60 23.16
CA ASP A 91 -13.20 -33.85 23.49
C ASP A 91 -13.78 -33.18 22.22
N TYR A 92 -12.92 -32.65 21.36
CA TYR A 92 -13.31 -32.06 20.07
C TYR A 92 -14.01 -33.10 19.18
N GLU A 93 -13.44 -34.29 19.04
CA GLU A 93 -14.05 -35.39 18.30
C GLU A 93 -15.39 -35.84 18.89
N ALA A 94 -15.53 -35.83 20.22
CA ALA A 94 -16.77 -36.18 20.88
C ALA A 94 -17.89 -35.21 20.50
N HIS A 95 -17.61 -33.90 20.47
CA HIS A 95 -18.55 -32.87 20.01
C HIS A 95 -18.85 -32.98 18.51
N LEU A 96 -17.85 -33.25 17.66
CA LEU A 96 -18.06 -33.51 16.23
C LEU A 96 -19.01 -34.70 15.99
N LYS A 97 -18.83 -35.80 16.73
CA LYS A 97 -19.67 -37.00 16.66
C LYS A 97 -21.08 -36.75 17.22
N ALA A 98 -21.19 -36.01 18.33
CA ALA A 98 -22.45 -35.66 18.98
C ALA A 98 -23.26 -34.61 18.19
N LYS A 99 -22.60 -33.80 17.36
CA LYS A 99 -23.20 -32.72 16.54
C LYS A 99 -23.96 -31.68 17.38
N ASP A 100 -23.44 -31.38 18.57
CA ASP A 100 -24.06 -30.54 19.60
C ASP A 100 -23.59 -29.06 19.56
N PHE A 101 -23.21 -28.60 18.38
CA PHE A 101 -22.80 -27.22 18.08
C PHE A 101 -23.65 -26.63 16.95
N ASP A 102 -23.56 -25.30 16.78
CA ASP A 102 -24.23 -24.53 15.73
C ASP A 102 -23.23 -24.01 14.68
N LEU A 103 -21.99 -23.74 15.11
CA LEU A 103 -20.89 -23.23 14.28
C LEU A 103 -19.64 -24.10 14.44
N LEU A 104 -18.95 -24.40 13.34
CA LEU A 104 -17.59 -24.96 13.35
C LEU A 104 -16.63 -23.91 12.78
N LEU A 105 -15.66 -23.46 13.58
CA LEU A 105 -14.88 -22.28 13.23
C LEU A 105 -13.65 -22.56 12.38
N ASN A 106 -13.05 -23.75 12.43
CA ASN A 106 -11.85 -24.12 11.66
C ASN A 106 -12.20 -24.97 10.42
N ALA A 107 -13.36 -24.75 9.80
CA ALA A 107 -13.74 -25.49 8.59
C ALA A 107 -12.90 -25.03 7.38
N SER A 108 -12.77 -25.91 6.39
CA SER A 108 -12.10 -25.61 5.12
C SER A 108 -12.78 -26.33 3.96
N ASP A 109 -12.40 -25.99 2.73
CA ASP A 109 -12.93 -26.65 1.53
C ASP A 109 -12.61 -28.17 1.52
N ALA A 110 -11.51 -28.58 2.13
CA ALA A 110 -11.15 -29.99 2.31
C ALA A 110 -12.02 -30.71 3.38
N PHE A 111 -12.57 -29.95 4.35
CA PHE A 111 -13.45 -30.46 5.39
C PHE A 111 -14.92 -30.57 4.93
N SER A 112 -15.24 -30.10 3.72
CA SER A 112 -16.59 -30.15 3.15
C SER A 112 -17.15 -31.57 3.02
N SER A 113 -16.29 -32.57 2.78
CA SER A 113 -16.69 -33.97 2.62
C SER A 113 -17.00 -34.69 3.93
N SER A 114 -16.51 -34.20 5.07
CA SER A 114 -16.76 -34.77 6.41
C SER A 114 -17.87 -34.04 7.17
N LEU A 115 -18.32 -32.89 6.66
CA LEU A 115 -19.42 -32.12 7.24
C LEU A 115 -20.77 -32.82 7.02
N PRO A 116 -21.64 -32.91 8.04
CA PRO A 116 -23.01 -33.40 7.88
C PRO A 116 -23.79 -32.55 6.86
N SER A 117 -24.71 -33.16 6.10
CA SER A 117 -25.49 -32.52 5.03
C SER A 117 -26.35 -31.33 5.46
N ASN A 118 -26.45 -31.05 6.76
CA ASN A 118 -27.17 -29.93 7.34
C ASN A 118 -26.25 -28.76 7.76
N TYR A 119 -25.04 -28.64 7.22
CA TYR A 119 -24.16 -27.49 7.42
C TYR A 119 -23.79 -26.85 6.08
N THR A 120 -23.62 -25.52 6.07
CA THR A 120 -23.17 -24.74 4.92
C THR A 120 -21.97 -23.88 5.30
N LEU A 121 -20.99 -23.74 4.40
CA LEU A 121 -19.77 -22.97 4.64
C LEU A 121 -19.98 -21.48 4.32
N THR A 122 -19.41 -20.61 5.15
CA THR A 122 -19.27 -19.17 4.87
C THR A 122 -18.20 -18.89 3.80
N ASP A 123 -18.10 -17.62 3.42
CA ASP A 123 -16.88 -17.08 2.82
C ASP A 123 -15.67 -17.29 3.75
N SER A 124 -14.47 -17.24 3.18
CA SER A 124 -13.25 -17.41 3.97
C SER A 124 -12.98 -16.17 4.81
N TYR A 125 -12.77 -16.37 6.10
CA TYR A 125 -12.39 -15.30 7.02
C TYR A 125 -10.87 -15.21 7.21
N LEU A 126 -10.10 -16.27 6.90
CA LEU A 126 -8.65 -16.26 7.05
C LEU A 126 -7.99 -17.17 6.02
N SER A 127 -7.00 -16.64 5.30
CA SER A 127 -6.14 -17.43 4.41
C SER A 127 -4.81 -17.73 5.09
N VAL A 128 -4.43 -19.00 5.03
CA VAL A 128 -3.35 -19.59 5.80
C VAL A 128 -2.35 -20.23 4.86
N SER A 129 -1.09 -19.82 4.91
CA SER A 129 0.01 -20.44 4.16
C SER A 129 0.81 -21.40 5.04
N TYR A 130 1.60 -22.27 4.40
CA TYR A 130 2.52 -23.17 5.08
C TYR A 130 3.98 -22.81 4.81
N SER A 131 4.83 -23.20 5.74
CA SER A 131 6.27 -23.01 5.69
C SER A 131 6.97 -24.32 6.02
N LYS A 132 8.09 -24.57 5.35
CA LYS A 132 9.01 -25.66 5.69
C LYS A 132 10.04 -25.17 6.70
N ALA A 133 10.15 -25.84 7.84
CA ALA A 133 11.20 -25.61 8.84
C ALA A 133 12.31 -26.66 8.72
N ILE A 134 13.56 -26.23 8.56
CA ILE A 134 14.76 -27.09 8.47
C ILE A 134 15.84 -26.63 9.45
N LEU A 135 16.71 -27.51 9.92
CA LEU A 135 17.91 -27.12 10.67
C LEU A 135 18.92 -26.39 9.76
N ARG A 136 19.41 -25.22 10.16
CA ARG A 136 20.36 -24.42 9.36
C ARG A 136 21.68 -25.11 9.01
N ASN A 137 22.14 -26.03 9.87
CA ASN A 137 23.42 -26.75 9.71
C ASN A 137 23.24 -28.25 9.44
N ALA A 138 22.08 -28.68 8.93
CA ALA A 138 21.80 -30.09 8.65
C ALA A 138 22.87 -30.69 7.71
N LYS A 139 23.59 -31.73 8.15
CA LYS A 139 24.71 -32.34 7.41
C LYS A 139 24.32 -33.51 6.51
N LYS A 140 23.06 -33.98 6.56
CA LYS A 140 22.51 -35.05 5.70
C LYS A 140 21.02 -34.83 5.46
N SER A 141 20.51 -35.37 4.35
CA SER A 141 19.07 -35.50 4.09
C SER A 141 18.57 -36.87 4.57
N PRO A 142 17.84 -36.98 5.68
CA PRO A 142 16.85 -38.04 5.80
C PRO A 142 15.66 -37.70 4.89
N THR A 143 15.11 -38.67 4.17
CA THR A 143 13.94 -38.47 3.29
C THR A 143 12.62 -38.32 4.05
N THR A 144 12.68 -38.10 5.36
CA THR A 144 11.54 -38.16 6.28
C THR A 144 11.07 -36.77 6.66
N ILE A 145 9.78 -36.50 6.49
CA ILE A 145 9.14 -35.22 6.82
C ILE A 145 8.26 -35.39 8.04
N ALA A 146 8.40 -34.48 9.00
CA ALA A 146 7.52 -34.36 10.15
C ALA A 146 6.30 -33.51 9.81
N CYS A 147 5.10 -34.00 10.12
CA CYS A 147 3.86 -33.24 10.06
C CYS A 147 2.96 -33.56 11.26
N LEU A 148 1.98 -32.71 11.49
CA LEU A 148 0.95 -32.93 12.51
C LEU A 148 -0.24 -33.63 11.85
N GLY A 149 -0.65 -34.82 12.29
CA GLY A 149 -1.70 -35.62 11.63
C GLY A 149 -1.34 -36.16 10.23
N ASP A 150 -1.82 -37.37 9.87
CA ASP A 150 -1.59 -37.93 8.53
C ASP A 150 -2.60 -37.37 7.52
N ASP A 151 -3.87 -37.23 7.91
CA ASP A 151 -4.96 -36.68 7.09
C ASP A 151 -5.06 -35.15 7.18
N SER A 152 -4.17 -34.50 7.91
CA SER A 152 -4.11 -33.05 7.98
C SER A 152 -3.64 -32.45 6.66
N MET A 153 -3.87 -31.15 6.50
CA MET A 153 -3.33 -30.42 5.35
C MET A 153 -1.79 -30.48 5.37
N GLU A 154 -1.14 -30.40 6.53
CA GLU A 154 0.31 -30.55 6.70
C GLU A 154 0.83 -31.87 6.08
N GLY A 155 0.12 -32.98 6.32
CA GLY A 155 0.41 -34.29 5.73
C GLY A 155 0.17 -34.35 4.22
N VAL A 156 -0.92 -33.75 3.73
CA VAL A 156 -1.24 -33.65 2.29
C VAL A 156 -0.17 -32.84 1.54
N TYR A 157 0.29 -31.71 2.11
CA TYR A 157 1.36 -30.91 1.54
C TYR A 157 2.70 -31.64 1.54
N ALA A 158 3.01 -32.33 2.64
CA ALA A 158 4.21 -33.15 2.74
C ALA A 158 4.29 -34.17 1.60
N ARG A 159 3.17 -34.83 1.26
CA ARG A 159 3.08 -35.79 0.14
C ARG A 159 3.14 -35.14 -1.26
N SER A 160 2.54 -33.96 -1.42
CA SER A 160 2.35 -33.34 -2.73
C SER A 160 3.61 -32.66 -3.28
N PHE A 161 4.39 -32.01 -2.41
CA PHE A 161 5.56 -31.22 -2.82
C PHE A 161 6.89 -31.94 -2.64
N TYR A 162 6.92 -32.91 -1.75
CA TYR A 162 8.12 -33.67 -1.49
C TYR A 162 7.76 -35.11 -1.76
N TYR A 163 8.36 -35.71 -2.79
CA TYR A 163 8.39 -37.16 -3.00
C TYR A 163 9.17 -37.84 -1.85
N ALA A 164 8.74 -37.60 -0.61
CA ALA A 164 9.34 -38.08 0.60
C ALA A 164 8.98 -39.56 0.74
N ASN A 165 10.00 -40.42 0.79
CA ASN A 165 9.78 -41.86 0.89
C ASN A 165 9.14 -42.27 2.23
N GLN A 166 9.14 -41.39 3.26
CA GLN A 166 8.49 -41.61 4.56
C GLN A 166 7.97 -40.29 5.16
N ILE A 167 6.76 -40.31 5.73
CA ILE A 167 6.20 -39.21 6.52
C ILE A 167 6.02 -39.73 7.95
N THR A 168 6.45 -38.94 8.93
CA THR A 168 6.24 -39.25 10.34
C THR A 168 5.28 -38.24 10.93
N VAL A 169 4.21 -38.76 11.52
CA VAL A 169 3.12 -37.98 12.08
C VAL A 169 3.35 -37.85 13.58
N PHE A 170 3.25 -36.63 14.09
CA PHE A 170 3.36 -36.33 15.52
C PHE A 170 2.04 -35.77 16.06
N GLU A 171 1.79 -35.97 17.35
CA GLU A 171 0.60 -35.46 18.02
C GLU A 171 0.72 -33.96 18.31
N THR A 172 1.94 -33.46 18.53
CA THR A 172 2.20 -32.06 18.80
C THR A 172 3.27 -31.46 17.90
N MET A 173 3.18 -30.15 17.68
CA MET A 173 4.16 -29.42 16.87
C MET A 173 5.55 -29.36 17.51
N ASP A 174 5.60 -29.35 18.85
CA ASP A 174 6.85 -29.36 19.61
C ASP A 174 7.60 -30.68 19.43
N GLU A 175 6.90 -31.81 19.37
CA GLU A 175 7.48 -33.12 19.05
C GLU A 175 8.00 -33.18 17.62
N ALA A 176 7.24 -32.68 16.65
CA ALA A 176 7.66 -32.61 15.25
C ALA A 176 8.95 -31.78 15.09
N LEU A 177 9.06 -30.64 15.77
CA LEU A 177 10.26 -29.81 15.77
C LEU A 177 11.41 -30.44 16.54
N ALA A 178 11.13 -31.16 17.64
CA ALA A 178 12.14 -31.91 18.39
C ALA A 178 12.76 -33.01 17.52
N ALA A 179 11.96 -33.73 16.72
CA ALA A 179 12.45 -34.72 15.78
C ALA A 179 13.32 -34.10 14.67
N VAL A 180 12.97 -32.91 14.18
CA VAL A 180 13.84 -32.15 13.26
C VAL A 180 15.15 -31.75 13.94
N LYS A 181 15.09 -31.30 15.19
CA LYS A 181 16.28 -30.91 15.98
C LYS A 181 17.19 -32.09 16.31
N ALA A 182 16.62 -33.27 16.49
CA ALA A 182 17.34 -34.53 16.68
C ALA A 182 17.90 -35.13 15.37
N GLU A 183 17.66 -34.47 14.22
CA GLU A 183 18.01 -34.95 12.87
C GLU A 183 17.29 -36.26 12.48
N GLU A 184 16.19 -36.62 13.15
CA GLU A 184 15.34 -37.78 12.82
C GLU A 184 14.45 -37.48 11.60
N CYS A 185 14.00 -36.23 11.48
CA CYS A 185 13.26 -35.71 10.32
C CYS A 185 14.05 -34.58 9.65
N TYR A 186 14.00 -34.49 8.32
CA TYR A 186 14.73 -33.45 7.58
C TYR A 186 14.06 -32.09 7.66
N ALA A 187 12.73 -32.10 7.63
CA ALA A 187 11.93 -30.91 7.67
C ALA A 187 10.64 -31.16 8.44
N ALA A 188 10.13 -30.11 9.07
CA ALA A 188 8.76 -30.05 9.54
C ALA A 188 7.94 -29.13 8.63
N ILE A 189 6.78 -29.60 8.17
CA ILE A 189 5.80 -28.74 7.51
C ILE A 189 4.96 -28.10 8.60
N ILE A 190 5.05 -26.79 8.69
CA ILE A 190 4.40 -26.01 9.73
C ILE A 190 3.63 -24.86 9.11
N ASN A 191 2.67 -24.32 9.85
CA ASN A 191 1.95 -23.15 9.41
C ASN A 191 2.85 -21.90 9.33
N SER A 192 2.66 -21.03 8.33
CA SER A 192 3.47 -19.80 8.18
C SER A 192 3.31 -18.81 9.34
N ILE A 193 2.15 -18.74 10.00
CA ILE A 193 1.96 -17.89 11.18
C ILE A 193 2.76 -18.43 12.36
N TYR A 194 2.76 -19.76 12.54
CA TYR A 194 3.57 -20.42 13.56
C TYR A 194 5.06 -20.33 13.23
N ALA A 195 5.45 -20.42 11.96
CA ALA A 195 6.82 -20.19 11.50
C ALA A 195 7.30 -18.76 11.83
N GLN A 196 6.43 -17.76 11.66
CA GLN A 196 6.73 -16.37 12.02
C GLN A 196 6.90 -16.22 13.55
N LYS A 197 6.04 -16.87 14.34
CA LYS A 197 6.19 -16.94 15.80
C LYS A 197 7.52 -17.58 16.19
N LEU A 198 7.85 -18.76 15.64
CA LEU A 198 9.12 -19.44 15.89
C LEU A 198 10.33 -18.63 15.44
N GLN A 199 10.24 -17.94 14.29
CA GLN A 199 11.30 -17.06 13.82
C GLN A 199 11.57 -15.90 14.81
N ASN A 200 10.52 -15.45 15.49
CA ASN A 200 10.61 -14.42 16.53
C ASN A 200 11.12 -14.99 17.87
N GLU A 201 10.82 -16.24 18.21
CA GLU A 201 11.25 -16.93 19.44
C GLU A 201 12.65 -17.57 19.33
N ASP A 202 13.09 -17.98 18.14
CA ASP A 202 14.35 -18.67 17.88
C ASP A 202 15.54 -17.70 17.83
N ILE A 203 15.92 -17.21 19.02
CA ILE A 203 17.06 -16.32 19.26
C ILE A 203 18.37 -16.91 18.71
N ARG A 204 18.47 -18.24 18.63
CA ARG A 204 19.65 -18.97 18.17
C ARG A 204 19.66 -19.22 16.67
N SER A 205 18.57 -18.89 15.96
CA SER A 205 18.36 -19.17 14.54
C SER A 205 18.73 -20.62 14.18
N VAL A 206 18.28 -21.55 15.01
CA VAL A 206 18.45 -23.00 14.82
C VAL A 206 17.76 -23.44 13.54
N TYR A 207 16.60 -22.86 13.24
CA TYR A 207 15.80 -23.22 12.07
C TYR A 207 15.91 -22.20 10.93
N SER A 208 15.72 -22.69 9.70
CA SER A 208 15.43 -21.91 8.51
C SER A 208 14.00 -22.22 8.06
N PHE A 209 13.25 -21.16 7.77
CA PHE A 209 11.86 -21.24 7.32
C PHE A 209 11.77 -20.83 5.86
N THR A 210 11.18 -21.68 5.02
CA THR A 210 10.89 -21.38 3.62
C THR A 210 9.40 -21.44 3.39
N LYS A 211 8.78 -20.33 2.96
CA LYS A 211 7.34 -20.29 2.65
C LYS A 211 7.04 -21.18 1.45
N LEU A 212 5.97 -21.95 1.52
CA LEU A 212 5.44 -22.77 0.43
C LEU A 212 4.28 -21.98 -0.19
N SER A 213 4.54 -21.33 -1.32
CA SER A 213 3.65 -20.33 -1.94
C SER A 213 2.51 -20.91 -2.75
N ASP A 214 2.62 -22.17 -3.15
CA ASP A 214 1.81 -22.71 -4.25
C ASP A 214 0.41 -23.13 -3.80
N TYR A 215 0.10 -22.96 -2.51
CA TYR A 215 -1.15 -23.42 -1.95
C TYR A 215 -1.42 -22.70 -0.60
N SER A 216 -2.68 -22.29 -0.38
CA SER A 216 -3.12 -21.59 0.83
C SER A 216 -4.44 -22.19 1.32
N LEU A 217 -4.53 -22.53 2.60
CA LEU A 217 -5.75 -23.00 3.23
C LEU A 217 -6.69 -21.81 3.50
N LYS A 218 -7.91 -21.88 3.00
CA LYS A 218 -8.95 -20.90 3.26
C LYS A 218 -9.82 -21.40 4.41
N LEU A 219 -9.64 -20.82 5.60
CA LEU A 219 -10.47 -21.11 6.76
C LEU A 219 -11.83 -20.43 6.62
N LYS A 220 -12.88 -21.18 6.92
CA LYS A 220 -14.30 -20.86 6.78
C LYS A 220 -15.04 -21.30 8.03
N ILE A 221 -16.25 -20.77 8.24
CA ILE A 221 -17.14 -21.21 9.31
C ILE A 221 -18.19 -22.14 8.70
N ALA A 222 -18.36 -23.35 9.25
CA ALA A 222 -19.51 -24.17 8.91
C ALA A 222 -20.68 -23.78 9.80
N VAL A 223 -21.80 -23.40 9.19
CA VAL A 223 -23.01 -22.92 9.85
C VAL A 223 -24.10 -23.96 9.70
N LYS A 224 -24.72 -24.37 10.81
CA LYS A 224 -25.85 -25.29 10.79
C LYS A 224 -27.03 -24.69 10.03
N ASN A 225 -27.57 -25.43 9.07
CA ASN A 225 -28.71 -25.04 8.26
C ASN A 225 -29.94 -24.84 9.15
N THR A 226 -30.29 -23.57 9.36
CA THR A 226 -31.58 -23.13 9.90
C THR A 226 -32.48 -22.74 8.73
N ASP A 227 -33.80 -22.93 8.86
CA ASP A 227 -34.81 -22.92 7.77
C ASP A 227 -34.90 -21.64 6.89
N ASN A 228 -33.97 -20.68 6.98
CA ASN A 228 -33.99 -19.46 6.17
C ASN A 228 -32.62 -18.86 5.78
N GLY A 229 -31.47 -19.52 6.06
CA GLY A 229 -30.14 -19.02 5.62
C GLY A 229 -29.71 -17.65 6.17
N VAL A 230 -30.51 -17.03 7.05
CA VAL A 230 -30.29 -15.69 7.60
C VAL A 230 -28.98 -15.61 8.39
N LEU A 231 -28.67 -16.65 9.17
CA LEU A 231 -27.44 -16.71 9.96
C LEU A 231 -26.19 -16.76 9.07
N LEU A 232 -26.24 -17.55 7.99
CA LEU A 232 -25.15 -17.65 7.02
C LEU A 232 -24.88 -16.29 6.36
N ASN A 233 -25.94 -15.61 5.90
CA ASN A 233 -25.83 -14.28 5.30
C ASN A 233 -25.32 -13.22 6.28
N ALA A 234 -25.76 -13.27 7.55
CA ALA A 234 -25.28 -12.37 8.59
C ALA A 234 -23.78 -12.56 8.87
N LEU A 235 -23.29 -13.80 8.89
CA LEU A 235 -21.87 -14.11 9.07
C LEU A 235 -21.04 -13.74 7.84
N ASN A 236 -21.50 -13.99 6.61
CA ASN A 236 -20.81 -13.55 5.39
C ASN A 236 -20.70 -12.03 5.30
N ASN A 237 -21.77 -11.31 5.67
CA ASN A 237 -21.74 -9.85 5.77
C ASN A 237 -20.76 -9.37 6.86
N ALA A 238 -20.71 -10.05 8.01
CA ALA A 238 -19.72 -9.75 9.04
C ALA A 238 -18.28 -9.98 8.58
N ILE A 239 -18.02 -11.06 7.83
CA ILE A 239 -16.69 -11.37 7.27
C ILE A 239 -16.27 -10.28 6.26
N THR A 240 -17.14 -9.97 5.30
CA THR A 240 -16.86 -8.96 4.26
C THR A 240 -16.68 -7.55 4.85
N THR A 241 -17.48 -7.16 5.85
CA THR A 241 -17.39 -5.84 6.49
C THR A 241 -16.27 -5.70 7.53
N THR A 242 -15.68 -6.82 7.97
CA THR A 242 -14.53 -6.78 8.89
C THR A 242 -13.27 -6.28 8.20
N GLY A 243 -13.09 -6.63 6.91
CA GLY A 243 -11.94 -6.24 6.11
C GLY A 243 -10.63 -6.92 6.53
N GLU A 244 -9.67 -7.03 5.60
CA GLU A 244 -8.39 -7.73 5.85
C GLU A 244 -7.56 -7.07 6.95
N ASP A 245 -7.60 -5.74 7.09
CA ASP A 245 -6.80 -5.00 8.07
C ASP A 245 -7.14 -5.38 9.53
N ALA A 246 -8.42 -5.53 9.86
CA ALA A 246 -8.83 -5.90 11.21
C ALA A 246 -8.40 -7.33 11.56
N ILE A 247 -8.46 -8.24 10.59
CA ILE A 247 -8.03 -9.63 10.72
C ILE A 247 -6.50 -9.69 10.85
N ASN A 248 -5.77 -8.90 10.06
CA ASN A 248 -4.32 -8.78 10.15
C ASN A 248 -3.87 -8.23 11.51
N VAL A 249 -4.62 -7.30 12.12
CA VAL A 249 -4.34 -6.83 13.48
C VAL A 249 -4.47 -7.96 14.51
N ILE A 250 -5.50 -8.81 14.41
CA ILE A 250 -5.64 -9.99 15.29
C ILE A 250 -4.48 -10.96 15.06
N VAL A 251 -4.22 -11.33 13.80
CA VAL A 251 -3.12 -12.23 13.43
C VAL A 251 -1.77 -11.70 13.95
N SER A 252 -1.53 -10.40 13.85
CA SER A 252 -0.28 -9.78 14.30
C SER A 252 -0.06 -9.89 15.82
N ARG A 253 -1.12 -9.86 16.63
CA ARG A 253 -1.02 -10.03 18.10
C ARG A 253 -0.50 -11.41 18.49
N TYR A 254 -0.78 -12.42 17.67
CA TYR A 254 -0.37 -13.81 17.93
C TYR A 254 0.92 -14.21 17.17
N SER A 255 1.34 -13.44 16.16
CA SER A 255 2.58 -13.68 15.40
C SER A 255 3.75 -12.82 15.84
N HIS A 256 3.51 -11.62 16.40
CA HIS A 256 4.55 -10.73 16.90
C HIS A 256 4.73 -10.89 18.40
N PHE A 257 5.88 -11.43 18.80
CA PHE A 257 6.35 -11.35 20.18
C PHE A 257 7.30 -10.16 20.32
N VAL A 258 7.05 -9.28 21.30
CA VAL A 258 8.05 -8.30 21.74
C VAL A 258 9.16 -9.09 22.41
N LYS A 259 10.36 -9.13 21.80
CA LYS A 259 11.54 -9.82 22.35
C LYS A 259 11.68 -9.51 23.85
N PRO A 260 11.64 -10.51 24.76
CA PRO A 260 12.17 -10.27 26.08
C PRO A 260 13.66 -9.99 25.90
N THR A 261 14.16 -8.94 26.55
CA THR A 261 15.58 -8.60 26.50
C THR A 261 16.40 -9.85 26.83
N PRO A 262 17.34 -10.29 25.97
CA PRO A 262 18.05 -11.55 26.15
C PRO A 262 18.70 -11.55 27.52
N THR A 263 18.46 -12.60 28.30
CA THR A 263 18.96 -12.69 29.66
C THR A 263 20.49 -12.73 29.65
N LEU A 264 21.11 -12.40 30.78
CA LEU A 264 22.56 -12.51 30.92
C LEU A 264 23.05 -13.92 30.55
N TRP A 265 22.26 -14.95 30.88
CA TRP A 265 22.54 -16.34 30.55
C TRP A 265 22.52 -16.61 29.05
N ASP A 266 21.56 -16.05 28.31
CA ASP A 266 21.49 -16.22 26.85
C ASP A 266 22.73 -15.65 26.14
N ARG A 267 23.20 -14.48 26.62
CA ARG A 267 24.40 -13.84 26.07
C ARG A 267 25.67 -14.62 26.37
N ILE A 268 25.79 -15.17 27.58
CA ILE A 268 26.92 -16.02 27.99
C ILE A 268 26.96 -17.30 27.16
N TYR A 269 25.81 -17.92 26.90
CA TYR A 269 25.71 -19.16 26.14
C TYR A 269 26.05 -18.98 24.65
N LEU A 270 25.64 -17.85 24.06
CA LEU A 270 25.87 -17.54 22.65
C LEU A 270 27.34 -17.22 22.34
N ASN A 271 28.08 -16.65 23.29
CA ASN A 271 29.47 -16.25 23.11
C ASN A 271 30.29 -16.48 24.39
N PRO A 272 30.63 -17.73 24.77
CA PRO A 272 31.27 -18.01 26.07
C PRO A 272 32.69 -17.45 26.20
N LEU A 273 33.42 -17.35 25.08
CA LEU A 273 34.83 -16.94 25.05
C LEU A 273 35.08 -15.54 25.66
N PRO A 274 34.37 -14.46 25.27
CA PRO A 274 34.57 -13.13 25.86
C PRO A 274 34.24 -13.05 27.35
N TYR A 275 33.31 -13.86 27.87
CA TYR A 275 32.99 -13.88 29.30
C TYR A 275 34.01 -14.65 30.12
N VAL A 276 34.51 -15.79 29.63
CA VAL A 276 35.62 -16.52 30.25
C VAL A 276 36.88 -15.67 30.27
N VAL A 277 37.21 -15.02 29.15
CA VAL A 277 38.32 -14.07 29.07
C VAL A 277 38.08 -12.90 30.03
N GLY A 278 36.87 -12.38 30.14
CA GLY A 278 36.50 -11.32 31.09
C GLY A 278 36.71 -11.71 32.55
N ILE A 279 36.30 -12.93 32.95
CA ILE A 279 36.45 -13.45 34.31
C ILE A 279 37.94 -13.67 34.63
N CYS A 280 38.70 -14.30 33.74
CA CYS A 280 40.14 -14.48 33.93
C CYS A 280 40.89 -13.13 34.00
N SER A 281 40.47 -12.16 33.18
CA SER A 281 41.00 -10.79 33.21
C SER A 281 40.70 -10.09 34.55
N LEU A 282 39.50 -10.27 35.10
CA LEU A 282 39.12 -9.71 36.39
C LEU A 282 39.93 -10.28 37.54
N ILE A 283 40.16 -11.59 37.55
CA ILE A 283 40.96 -12.25 38.60
C ILE A 283 42.41 -11.76 38.56
N LEU A 284 43.01 -11.65 37.36
CA LEU A 284 44.35 -11.10 37.18
C LEU A 284 44.44 -9.62 37.56
N VAL A 285 43.43 -8.82 37.20
CA VAL A 285 43.34 -7.39 37.59
C VAL A 285 43.15 -7.25 39.10
N PHE A 286 42.43 -8.15 39.76
CA PHE A 286 42.19 -8.10 41.20
C PHE A 286 43.45 -8.44 42.00
N ILE A 287 44.18 -9.47 41.58
CA ILE A 287 45.49 -9.84 42.16
C ILE A 287 46.51 -8.71 41.96
N ALA A 288 46.58 -8.13 40.75
CA ALA A 288 47.43 -6.99 40.46
C ALA A 288 47.01 -5.73 41.25
N ALA A 289 45.71 -5.50 41.43
CA ALA A 289 45.18 -4.37 42.20
C ALA A 289 45.53 -4.47 43.68
N ILE A 290 45.47 -5.66 44.29
CA ILE A 290 45.84 -5.87 45.70
C ILE A 290 47.33 -5.54 45.92
N VAL A 291 48.20 -6.06 45.05
CA VAL A 291 49.66 -5.80 45.10
C VAL A 291 49.96 -4.31 44.87
N ILE A 292 49.26 -3.66 43.94
CA ILE A 292 49.41 -2.23 43.66
C ILE A 292 48.84 -1.35 44.78
N LEU A 293 47.74 -1.72 45.44
CA LEU A 293 47.11 -0.93 46.50
C LEU A 293 47.98 -0.89 47.75
N PHE A 294 48.61 -2.02 48.11
CA PHE A 294 49.50 -2.13 49.28
C PHE A 294 50.73 -1.22 49.18
N PHE A 295 51.43 -1.21 48.03
CA PHE A 295 52.63 -0.38 47.84
C PHE A 295 52.34 1.09 47.51
N SER A 296 51.13 1.39 47.06
CA SER A 296 50.84 2.70 46.52
C SER A 296 50.08 3.62 47.45
N SER A 297 49.34 3.09 48.41
CA SER A 297 48.55 3.88 49.35
C SER A 297 49.37 4.97 50.06
N ARG A 298 50.64 4.71 50.43
CA ARG A 298 51.48 5.70 51.15
C ARG A 298 52.18 6.75 50.29
N ARG A 299 52.57 6.43 49.06
CA ARG A 299 53.24 7.38 48.13
C ARG A 299 52.27 8.03 47.15
N LYS A 300 51.11 7.42 46.91
CA LYS A 300 50.07 7.95 46.02
C LYS A 300 49.29 9.08 46.65
N THR A 301 49.01 9.15 47.95
CA THR A 301 48.05 10.17 48.45
C THR A 301 48.43 11.61 48.07
N MET A 302 49.72 11.97 48.13
CA MET A 302 50.20 13.30 47.70
C MET A 302 50.44 13.42 46.19
N VAL A 303 51.07 12.42 45.54
CA VAL A 303 51.34 12.46 44.09
C VAL A 303 50.08 12.23 43.25
N VAL A 304 49.08 11.52 43.77
CA VAL A 304 47.78 11.28 43.14
C VAL A 304 46.82 12.41 43.39
N ALA A 305 46.84 13.12 44.52
CA ALA A 305 46.05 14.35 44.65
C ALA A 305 46.49 15.37 43.59
N ASN A 306 47.80 15.61 43.46
CA ASN A 306 48.34 16.56 42.49
C ASN A 306 48.17 16.08 41.03
N ARG A 307 48.40 14.79 40.75
CA ARG A 307 48.20 14.20 39.41
C ARG A 307 46.73 13.97 39.05
N GLU A 308 45.82 13.81 40.02
CA GLU A 308 44.38 13.78 39.78
C GLU A 308 43.82 15.19 39.59
N PHE A 309 44.34 16.20 40.29
CA PHE A 309 44.04 17.61 40.01
C PHE A 309 44.53 18.04 38.63
N GLU A 310 45.80 17.78 38.28
CA GLU A 310 46.30 18.04 36.93
C GLU A 310 45.50 17.28 35.86
N ARG A 311 45.20 15.99 36.05
CA ARG A 311 44.38 15.22 35.09
C ARG A 311 42.95 15.73 35.00
N PHE A 312 42.38 16.19 36.11
CA PHE A 312 41.05 16.75 36.16
C PHE A 312 41.02 18.08 35.40
N ILE A 313 41.89 19.03 35.73
CA ILE A 313 41.97 20.31 35.02
C ILE A 313 42.37 20.12 33.56
N THR A 314 43.26 19.18 33.22
CA THR A 314 43.57 18.82 31.82
C THR A 314 42.33 18.34 31.08
N TYR A 315 41.54 17.43 31.66
CA TYR A 315 40.31 16.93 31.04
C TYR A 315 39.25 18.03 30.86
N VAL A 316 39.15 18.94 31.83
CA VAL A 316 38.24 20.07 31.78
C VAL A 316 38.70 21.07 30.70
N CYS A 317 39.98 21.46 30.66
CA CYS A 317 40.53 22.37 29.64
C CYS A 317 40.53 21.76 28.23
N GLN A 318 40.44 20.43 28.09
CA GLN A 318 40.26 19.78 26.78
C GLN A 318 38.85 19.90 26.23
N ASN A 319 37.84 20.01 27.11
CA ASN A 319 36.43 20.06 26.72
C ASN A 319 35.82 21.45 26.85
N ASN A 320 36.57 22.43 27.33
CA ASN A 320 36.15 23.82 27.48
C ASN A 320 37.18 24.70 26.78
N GLU A 321 36.74 25.70 26.04
CA GLU A 321 37.64 26.66 25.37
C GLU A 321 38.44 27.46 26.38
N ALA A 322 37.81 27.79 27.51
CA ALA A 322 38.47 28.51 28.58
C ALA A 322 37.96 28.06 29.95
N VAL A 323 38.88 28.00 30.90
CA VAL A 323 38.62 27.62 32.29
C VAL A 323 39.30 28.63 33.20
N PHE A 324 38.50 29.31 34.00
CA PHE A 324 38.97 30.33 34.93
C PHE A 324 38.66 29.94 36.37
N GLU A 325 39.59 30.20 37.27
CA GLU A 325 39.33 30.28 38.69
C GLU A 325 39.48 31.73 39.14
N VAL A 326 38.42 32.28 39.70
CA VAL A 326 38.34 33.68 40.12
C VAL A 326 38.27 33.71 41.64
N ASN A 327 39.21 34.43 42.26
CA ASN A 327 39.16 34.73 43.68
C ASN A 327 38.50 36.10 43.88
N LEU A 328 37.32 36.11 44.49
CA LEU A 328 36.52 37.33 44.66
C LEU A 328 37.13 38.33 45.65
N GLN A 329 37.97 37.88 46.59
CA GLN A 329 38.58 38.75 47.60
C GLN A 329 39.89 39.36 47.14
N THR A 330 40.77 38.56 46.53
CA THR A 330 42.05 39.05 46.02
C THR A 330 41.92 39.72 44.66
N ARG A 331 40.77 39.58 43.99
CA ARG A 331 40.52 40.04 42.61
C ARG A 331 41.57 39.51 41.63
N VAL A 332 42.00 38.27 41.86
CA VAL A 332 42.93 37.55 40.98
C VAL A 332 42.16 36.45 40.27
N MET A 333 42.37 36.37 38.96
CA MET A 333 41.88 35.28 38.13
C MET A 333 43.04 34.44 37.62
N ASN A 334 42.94 33.14 37.85
CA ASN A 334 43.79 32.11 37.29
C ASN A 334 43.13 31.60 35.99
N HIS A 335 43.75 31.85 34.85
CA HIS A 335 43.37 31.23 33.58
C HIS A 335 44.17 29.93 33.40
N TYR A 336 43.47 28.81 33.26
CA TYR A 336 44.08 27.51 32.98
C TYR A 336 44.15 27.26 31.46
N LEU A 337 45.36 27.29 30.92
CA LEU A 337 45.65 27.10 29.50
C LEU A 337 46.31 25.73 29.26
N LEU A 338 46.02 25.10 28.13
CA LEU A 338 46.63 23.83 27.74
C LEU A 338 47.85 24.07 26.81
N GLU A 339 49.07 23.88 27.31
CA GLU A 339 50.29 23.85 26.47
C GLU A 339 50.72 22.39 26.27
N GLY A 340 50.25 21.79 25.17
CA GLY A 340 50.48 20.38 24.85
C GLY A 340 49.71 19.43 25.77
N LYS A 341 50.40 18.80 26.74
CA LYS A 341 49.80 17.88 27.75
C LYS A 341 49.91 18.40 29.18
N LYS A 342 50.35 19.65 29.37
CA LYS A 342 50.48 20.29 30.68
C LYS A 342 49.55 21.48 30.75
N VAL A 343 48.97 21.68 31.93
CA VAL A 343 48.18 22.87 32.24
C VAL A 343 49.14 23.95 32.71
N LYS A 344 49.04 25.13 32.11
CA LYS A 344 49.73 26.34 32.53
C LYS A 344 48.71 27.26 33.16
N THR A 345 49.03 27.78 34.34
CA THR A 345 48.20 28.79 35.01
C THR A 345 48.76 30.17 34.75
N VAL A 346 47.96 31.05 34.17
CA VAL A 346 48.29 32.47 33.99
C VAL A 346 47.46 33.28 34.95
N GLN A 347 48.13 34.02 35.83
CA GLN A 347 47.50 34.93 36.79
C GLN A 347 47.35 36.31 36.19
N GLN A 348 46.16 36.89 36.37
CA GLN A 348 45.83 38.22 35.91
C GLN A 348 44.85 38.88 36.89
N PRO A 349 44.92 40.22 37.04
CA PRO A 349 43.92 40.95 37.80
C PRO A 349 42.55 40.77 37.13
N PHE A 350 41.50 40.69 37.94
CA PHE A 350 40.13 40.50 37.47
C PHE A 350 39.19 41.49 38.12
N SER A 351 38.48 42.24 37.29
CA SER A 351 37.33 43.05 37.68
C SER A 351 36.07 42.44 37.10
N LEU A 352 35.12 42.13 37.99
CA LEU A 352 33.87 41.45 37.64
C LEU A 352 32.98 42.28 36.70
N ASP A 353 32.97 43.60 36.93
CA ASP A 353 32.13 44.56 36.21
C ASP A 353 32.71 44.94 34.83
N HIS A 354 34.01 44.73 34.61
CA HIS A 354 34.69 45.08 33.37
C HIS A 354 35.10 43.84 32.56
N ASP A 355 35.87 42.91 33.13
CA ASP A 355 36.55 41.87 32.35
C ASP A 355 35.64 40.72 31.90
N PHE A 356 34.56 40.41 32.64
CA PHE A 356 33.62 39.35 32.26
C PHE A 356 32.59 39.85 31.24
N LEU A 357 31.95 40.98 31.49
CA LEU A 357 30.95 41.56 30.59
C LEU A 357 31.57 42.08 29.28
N ASP A 358 32.84 42.51 29.28
CA ASP A 358 33.51 42.92 28.03
C ASP A 358 33.68 41.79 27.03
N ARG A 359 33.73 40.55 27.51
CA ARG A 359 33.77 39.35 26.65
C ARG A 359 32.41 38.94 26.12
N ILE A 360 31.31 39.46 26.64
CA ILE A 360 29.97 39.17 26.14
C ILE A 360 29.63 40.11 24.98
N HIS A 361 28.94 39.60 23.97
CA HIS A 361 28.47 40.38 22.82
C HIS A 361 27.57 41.55 23.30
N PRO A 362 27.74 42.77 22.74
CA PRO A 362 27.02 43.97 23.21
C PRO A 362 25.50 43.80 23.38
N ASP A 363 24.83 43.15 22.43
CA ASP A 363 23.38 42.89 22.47
C ASP A 363 22.90 42.06 23.67
N GLU A 364 23.79 41.23 24.25
CA GLU A 364 23.45 40.28 25.31
C GLU A 364 23.96 40.74 26.69
N ARG A 365 24.80 41.78 26.74
CA ARG A 365 25.41 42.27 27.99
C ARG A 365 24.37 42.59 29.07
N GLY A 366 23.31 43.31 28.71
CA GLY A 366 22.28 43.71 29.68
C GLY A 366 21.52 42.53 30.28
N ALA A 367 21.27 41.47 29.50
CA ALA A 367 20.61 40.26 29.99
C ALA A 367 21.56 39.43 30.87
N VAL A 368 22.82 39.28 30.45
CA VAL A 368 23.83 38.54 31.21
C VAL A 368 24.19 39.24 32.52
N GLU A 369 24.24 40.57 32.54
CA GLU A 369 24.51 41.37 33.75
C GLU A 369 23.42 41.18 34.82
N GLN A 370 22.14 41.09 34.41
CA GLN A 370 21.04 40.78 35.33
C GLN A 370 21.14 39.36 35.92
N GLU A 371 21.61 38.40 35.12
CA GLU A 371 21.73 37.00 35.55
C GLU A 371 23.00 36.71 36.37
N VAL A 372 24.04 37.52 36.22
CA VAL A 372 25.37 37.33 36.80
C VAL A 372 25.81 38.58 37.57
N SER A 373 24.92 39.12 38.39
CA SER A 373 25.25 40.24 39.26
C SER A 373 26.29 39.84 40.33
N GLY A 374 27.04 40.82 40.85
CA GLY A 374 28.01 40.58 41.93
C GLY A 374 27.40 39.91 43.16
N GLU A 375 26.14 40.23 43.50
CA GLU A 375 25.40 39.61 44.60
C GLU A 375 25.05 38.14 44.30
N THR A 376 24.63 37.85 43.07
CA THR A 376 24.36 36.47 42.60
C THR A 376 25.62 35.61 42.72
N LEU A 377 26.77 36.12 42.30
CA LEU A 377 28.04 35.40 42.34
C LEU A 377 28.52 35.15 43.78
N LEU A 378 28.42 36.13 44.66
CA LEU A 378 28.73 35.97 46.09
C LEU A 378 27.83 34.90 46.72
N ASN A 379 26.55 34.88 46.36
CA ASN A 379 25.62 33.87 46.84
C ASN A 379 25.99 32.46 46.35
N LEU A 380 26.38 32.31 45.07
CA LEU A 380 26.85 31.03 44.52
C LEU A 380 28.04 30.48 45.31
N VAL A 381 29.00 31.31 45.72
CA VAL A 381 30.13 30.85 46.55
C VAL A 381 29.68 30.43 47.94
N ARG A 382 28.81 31.21 48.59
CA ARG A 382 28.32 30.94 49.96
C ARG A 382 27.59 29.60 50.07
N ILE A 383 26.80 29.25 49.05
CA ILE A 383 26.00 28.02 49.05
C ILE A 383 26.63 26.88 48.24
N GLY A 384 27.78 27.12 47.57
CA GLY A 384 28.34 26.17 46.60
C GLY A 384 27.46 25.95 45.36
N GLY A 385 26.69 26.97 44.97
CA GLY A 385 25.71 26.93 43.89
C GLY A 385 26.35 26.97 42.50
N LYS A 386 25.52 26.66 41.49
CA LYS A 386 25.86 26.69 40.07
C LYS A 386 24.91 27.62 39.32
N LYS A 387 25.44 28.37 38.35
CA LYS A 387 24.66 29.12 37.36
C LYS A 387 25.18 28.79 35.97
N SER A 388 24.31 28.71 34.98
CA SER A 388 24.70 28.50 33.59
C SER A 388 23.85 29.36 32.67
N LEU A 389 24.46 29.81 31.58
CA LEU A 389 23.83 30.67 30.57
C LEU A 389 24.42 30.40 29.19
N GLU A 390 23.65 30.71 28.16
CA GLU A 390 24.11 30.71 26.76
C GLU A 390 24.28 32.16 26.32
N ALA A 391 25.47 32.50 25.82
CA ALA A 391 25.75 33.83 25.29
C ALA A 391 26.84 33.75 24.22
N ARG A 392 26.90 34.76 23.37
CA ARG A 392 28.00 34.99 22.44
C ARG A 392 29.18 35.56 23.22
N VAL A 393 30.22 34.75 23.37
CA VAL A 393 31.43 35.08 24.12
C VAL A 393 32.59 35.28 23.16
N LYS A 394 33.43 36.28 23.47
CA LYS A 394 34.64 36.61 22.74
C LYS A 394 35.73 35.58 23.00
N ASP A 395 36.19 34.95 21.93
CA ASP A 395 37.34 34.03 21.91
C ASP A 395 38.68 34.79 22.07
N ASP A 396 39.77 34.05 22.22
CA ASP A 396 41.12 34.62 22.37
C ASP A 396 41.62 35.34 21.09
N LYS A 397 40.95 35.14 19.95
CA LYS A 397 41.23 35.80 18.66
C LYS A 397 40.37 37.04 18.43
N GLY A 398 39.41 37.30 19.33
CA GLY A 398 38.50 38.44 19.30
C GLY A 398 37.16 38.22 18.60
N ASN A 399 36.84 37.00 18.15
CA ASN A 399 35.56 36.66 17.52
C ASN A 399 34.50 36.32 18.57
N TYR A 400 33.24 36.66 18.32
CA TYR A 400 32.13 36.25 19.16
C TYR A 400 31.56 34.92 18.68
N LEU A 401 31.59 33.90 19.53
CA LEU A 401 31.06 32.56 19.25
C LEU A 401 29.98 32.21 20.26
N TRP A 402 28.98 31.43 19.86
CA TRP A 402 28.00 30.92 20.82
C TRP A 402 28.69 30.00 21.82
N SER A 403 28.60 30.35 23.10
CA SER A 403 29.18 29.56 24.18
C SER A 403 28.17 29.29 25.29
N PHE A 404 28.28 28.11 25.87
CA PHE A 404 27.66 27.75 27.13
C PHE A 404 28.62 28.08 28.27
N VAL A 405 28.24 29.03 29.12
CA VAL A 405 29.03 29.49 30.26
C VAL A 405 28.47 28.87 31.53
N ILE A 406 29.33 28.22 32.31
CA ILE A 406 28.99 27.64 33.62
C ILE A 406 29.82 28.34 34.69
N ILE A 407 29.16 28.86 35.71
CA ILE A 407 29.77 29.51 36.87
C ILE A 407 29.44 28.68 38.12
N GLN A 408 30.47 28.24 38.83
CA GLN A 408 30.36 27.34 39.98
C GLN A 408 31.08 27.93 41.19
N GLY A 409 30.36 28.09 42.31
CA GLY A 409 30.95 28.45 43.59
C GLY A 409 31.68 27.28 44.25
N ILE A 410 32.85 27.54 44.84
CA ILE A 410 33.62 26.58 45.63
C ILE A 410 33.43 26.88 47.13
N LEU A 411 32.98 25.86 47.88
CA LEU A 411 32.77 25.95 49.34
C LEU A 411 34.11 26.08 50.10
N PRO A 412 34.21 26.92 51.15
CA PRO A 412 35.43 27.06 51.93
C PRO A 412 35.69 25.85 52.82
N SER A 413 36.89 25.24 52.74
CA SER A 413 37.26 24.05 53.55
C SER A 413 38.28 24.36 54.66
N HIS A 414 38.08 25.43 55.43
CA HIS A 414 38.98 26.01 56.44
C HIS A 414 39.96 27.07 55.88
N SER A 415 39.61 28.34 56.09
CA SER A 415 40.51 29.52 56.12
C SER A 415 41.01 30.13 54.78
N GLN A 416 40.09 30.30 53.81
CA GLN A 416 40.13 31.07 52.53
C GLN A 416 40.80 30.43 51.29
N PRO A 417 40.31 30.71 50.04
CA PRO A 417 39.40 31.80 49.62
C PRO A 417 38.09 31.39 48.87
N GLU A 418 37.21 32.39 48.76
CA GLU A 418 35.90 32.43 48.08
C GLU A 418 36.04 32.35 46.54
N ASN A 419 36.41 31.17 46.02
CA ASN A 419 36.71 30.98 44.61
C ASN A 419 35.47 30.61 43.79
N LEU A 420 35.39 31.14 42.57
CA LEU A 420 34.49 30.71 41.50
C LEU A 420 35.27 29.96 40.42
N MET A 421 34.68 28.90 39.88
CA MET A 421 35.13 28.31 38.62
C MET A 421 34.20 28.73 37.49
N VAL A 422 34.76 29.26 36.42
CA VAL A 422 34.04 29.61 35.19
C VAL A 422 34.52 28.70 34.07
N PHE A 423 33.58 28.01 33.41
CA PHE A 423 33.83 27.14 32.28
C PHE A 423 33.10 27.69 31.06
N ILE A 424 33.81 27.80 29.94
CA ILE A 424 33.25 28.30 28.67
C ILE A 424 33.40 27.20 27.63
N HIS A 425 32.30 26.74 27.07
CA HIS A 425 32.25 25.70 26.05
C HIS A 425 31.57 26.23 24.78
N SER A 426 32.23 26.19 23.63
CA SER A 426 31.60 26.57 22.37
C SER A 426 30.50 25.59 21.98
N ILE A 427 29.32 26.13 21.68
CA ILE A 427 28.14 25.40 21.18
C ILE A 427 27.81 25.81 19.74
N GLU A 428 28.76 26.45 19.05
CA GLU A 428 28.60 26.99 17.70
C GLU A 428 28.19 25.89 16.69
N GLU A 429 28.87 24.75 16.70
CA GLU A 429 28.55 23.62 15.82
C GLU A 429 27.13 23.06 16.09
N GLN A 430 26.72 23.03 17.36
CA GLN A 430 25.38 22.57 17.74
C GLN A 430 24.31 23.55 17.26
N LYS A 431 24.52 24.86 17.47
CA LYS A 431 23.61 25.90 16.98
C LYS A 431 23.47 25.88 15.45
N GLN A 432 24.56 25.62 14.73
CA GLN A 432 24.54 25.48 13.26
C GLN A 432 23.75 24.23 12.83
N LYS A 433 23.94 23.09 13.49
CA LYS A 433 23.17 21.87 13.23
C LYS A 433 21.68 22.05 13.51
N ASP A 434 21.33 22.70 14.62
CA ASP A 434 19.93 22.96 15.00
C ASP A 434 19.25 23.92 14.02
N ALA A 435 19.96 24.97 13.58
CA ALA A 435 19.47 25.90 12.56
C ALA A 435 19.24 25.19 11.22
N HIS A 436 20.18 24.35 10.78
CA HIS A 436 20.04 23.58 9.54
C HIS A 436 18.90 22.55 9.62
N ALA A 437 18.77 21.83 10.75
CA ALA A 437 17.69 20.89 10.97
C ALA A 437 16.31 21.58 10.97
N LYS A 438 16.22 22.78 11.57
CA LYS A 438 14.99 23.59 11.57
C LYS A 438 14.62 24.03 10.15
N ASP A 439 15.59 24.47 9.35
CA ASP A 439 15.37 24.87 7.96
C ASP A 439 14.89 23.68 7.11
N LEU A 440 15.53 22.51 7.22
CA LEU A 440 15.09 21.28 6.56
C LEU A 440 13.67 20.86 6.95
N LEU A 441 13.34 20.92 8.25
CA LEU A 441 12.00 20.59 8.73
C LEU A 441 10.96 21.57 8.19
N GLN A 442 11.28 22.87 8.19
CA GLN A 442 10.36 23.90 7.71
C GLN A 442 10.12 23.80 6.21
N ASN A 443 11.15 23.47 5.43
CA ASN A 443 11.03 23.16 4.00
C ASN A 443 10.17 21.91 3.77
N ALA A 444 10.36 20.84 4.55
CA ALA A 444 9.55 19.62 4.44
C ALA A 444 8.07 19.85 4.79
N VAL A 445 7.79 20.62 5.86
CA VAL A 445 6.42 21.00 6.24
C VAL A 445 5.76 21.83 5.13
N SER A 446 6.46 22.83 4.60
CA SER A 446 5.94 23.67 3.51
C SER A 446 5.60 22.86 2.25
N GLN A 447 6.44 21.88 1.88
CA GLN A 447 6.18 20.97 0.77
C GLN A 447 4.95 20.09 1.05
N ALA A 448 4.82 19.53 2.25
CA ALA A 448 3.68 18.70 2.63
C ALA A 448 2.35 19.50 2.64
N GLU A 449 2.37 20.73 3.16
CA GLU A 449 1.20 21.63 3.15
C GLU A 449 0.78 21.99 1.72
N THR A 450 1.74 22.30 0.85
CA THR A 450 1.48 22.62 -0.56
C THR A 450 0.86 21.43 -1.31
N ALA A 451 1.37 20.22 -1.06
CA ALA A 451 0.81 19.00 -1.63
C ALA A 451 -0.62 18.72 -1.12
N ASN A 452 -0.86 18.91 0.18
CA ASN A 452 -2.17 18.68 0.78
C ASN A 452 -3.22 19.69 0.29
N LYS A 453 -2.83 20.96 0.16
CA LYS A 453 -3.68 22.02 -0.39
C LYS A 453 -4.07 21.71 -1.84
N SER A 454 -3.10 21.34 -2.68
CA SER A 454 -3.36 20.93 -4.08
C SER A 454 -4.35 19.75 -4.15
N LYS A 455 -4.21 18.76 -3.26
CA LYS A 455 -5.11 17.60 -3.19
C LYS A 455 -6.54 17.97 -2.75
N SER A 456 -6.68 18.91 -1.82
CA SER A 456 -8.01 19.41 -1.42
C SER A 456 -8.68 20.22 -2.51
N GLU A 457 -7.93 21.07 -3.21
CA GLU A 457 -8.44 21.83 -4.36
C GLU A 457 -8.87 20.91 -5.51
N PHE A 458 -8.10 19.85 -5.79
CA PHE A 458 -8.47 18.78 -6.72
C PHE A 458 -9.84 18.19 -6.38
N LEU A 459 -10.03 17.71 -5.16
CA LEU A 459 -11.27 17.04 -4.74
C LEU A 459 -12.47 17.97 -4.78
N ALA A 460 -12.29 19.23 -4.40
CA ALA A 460 -13.34 20.25 -4.46
C ALA A 460 -13.79 20.50 -5.92
N ARG A 461 -12.85 20.66 -6.86
CA ARG A 461 -13.16 20.81 -8.29
C ARG A 461 -13.86 19.58 -8.84
N MET A 462 -13.42 18.37 -8.48
CA MET A 462 -14.06 17.11 -8.90
C MET A 462 -15.48 16.96 -8.42
N SER A 463 -15.77 17.31 -7.17
CA SER A 463 -17.14 17.29 -6.69
C SER A 463 -18.05 18.26 -7.46
N HIS A 464 -17.54 19.43 -7.85
CA HIS A 464 -18.30 20.41 -8.63
C HIS A 464 -18.58 19.93 -10.06
N GLU A 465 -17.57 19.42 -10.75
CA GLU A 465 -17.68 18.94 -12.12
C GLU A 465 -18.54 17.68 -12.25
N ILE A 466 -18.56 16.80 -11.25
CA ILE A 466 -19.47 15.64 -11.20
C ILE A 466 -20.91 16.09 -10.94
N ARG A 467 -21.11 17.06 -10.04
CA ARG A 467 -22.45 17.50 -9.62
C ARG A 467 -23.24 18.17 -10.75
N THR A 468 -22.57 18.89 -11.64
CA THR A 468 -23.21 19.64 -12.73
C THR A 468 -23.99 18.75 -13.71
N PRO A 469 -23.40 17.75 -14.39
CA PRO A 469 -24.13 16.85 -15.27
C PRO A 469 -25.12 15.97 -14.49
N LEU A 470 -24.79 15.57 -13.26
CA LEU A 470 -25.69 14.78 -12.42
C LEU A 470 -26.99 15.54 -12.09
N ASN A 471 -26.90 16.82 -11.72
CA ASN A 471 -28.06 17.66 -11.46
C ASN A 471 -28.88 17.91 -12.72
N ALA A 472 -28.25 18.02 -13.89
CA ALA A 472 -28.94 18.09 -15.17
C ALA A 472 -29.74 16.82 -15.45
N ILE A 473 -29.14 15.63 -15.26
CA ILE A 473 -29.81 14.33 -15.41
C ILE A 473 -31.01 14.21 -14.46
N ILE A 474 -30.82 14.52 -13.17
CA ILE A 474 -31.89 14.45 -12.16
C ILE A 474 -33.01 15.44 -12.52
N GLY A 475 -32.67 16.66 -12.93
CA GLY A 475 -33.62 17.68 -13.33
C GLY A 475 -34.43 17.28 -14.56
N LEU A 476 -33.76 16.85 -15.64
CA LEU A 476 -34.39 16.40 -16.87
C LEU A 476 -35.24 15.14 -16.66
N ALA A 477 -34.79 14.19 -15.83
CA ALA A 477 -35.59 13.02 -15.48
C ALA A 477 -36.85 13.40 -14.68
N THR A 478 -36.74 14.39 -13.78
CA THR A 478 -37.89 14.93 -13.03
C THR A 478 -38.86 15.65 -13.95
N ILE A 479 -38.36 16.38 -14.94
CA ILE A 479 -39.16 17.06 -15.95
C ILE A 479 -39.86 16.03 -16.86
N ALA A 480 -39.13 15.03 -17.37
CA ALA A 480 -39.66 13.97 -18.20
C ALA A 480 -40.80 13.21 -17.51
N ARG A 481 -40.66 12.91 -16.21
CA ARG A 481 -41.71 12.27 -15.39
C ARG A 481 -42.96 13.14 -15.16
N LYS A 482 -42.90 14.46 -15.41
CA LYS A 482 -44.04 15.37 -15.24
C LYS A 482 -44.82 15.60 -16.54
N TYR A 483 -44.25 15.22 -17.69
CA TYR A 483 -44.92 15.30 -18.98
C TYR A 483 -45.37 13.89 -19.37
N ASP A 484 -46.65 13.56 -19.13
CA ASP A 484 -47.21 12.23 -19.47
C ASP A 484 -47.65 12.11 -20.94
N GLU A 485 -47.80 13.22 -21.69
CA GLU A 485 -48.46 13.21 -23.02
C GLU A 485 -47.77 14.08 -24.10
N ASP A 486 -46.52 14.53 -23.91
CA ASP A 486 -45.75 15.24 -24.95
C ASP A 486 -44.49 14.45 -25.37
N PRO A 487 -44.62 13.52 -26.34
CA PRO A 487 -43.51 12.67 -26.78
C PRO A 487 -42.28 13.44 -27.24
N LYS A 488 -42.45 14.65 -27.83
CA LYS A 488 -41.32 15.45 -28.30
C LYS A 488 -40.51 16.05 -27.16
N LYS A 489 -41.16 16.48 -26.08
CA LYS A 489 -40.45 17.00 -24.91
C LYS A 489 -39.79 15.90 -24.09
N ILE A 490 -40.43 14.72 -24.01
CA ILE A 490 -39.82 13.55 -23.37
C ILE A 490 -38.56 13.16 -24.15
N ASP A 491 -38.64 13.07 -25.48
CA ASP A 491 -37.50 12.75 -26.34
C ASP A 491 -36.36 13.79 -26.22
N ASP A 492 -36.67 15.10 -26.21
CA ASP A 492 -35.67 16.15 -25.97
C ASP A 492 -35.03 16.02 -24.57
N CYS A 493 -35.80 15.66 -23.54
CA CYS A 493 -35.27 15.40 -22.21
C CYS A 493 -34.35 14.17 -22.18
N LEU A 494 -34.74 13.06 -22.84
CA LEU A 494 -33.95 11.84 -22.93
C LEU A 494 -32.64 12.09 -23.70
N ASN A 495 -32.69 12.77 -24.85
CA ASN A 495 -31.50 13.14 -25.62
C ASN A 495 -30.51 14.01 -24.81
N LYS A 496 -31.03 14.92 -23.97
CA LYS A 496 -30.19 15.74 -23.07
C LYS A 496 -29.67 14.96 -21.86
N ILE A 497 -30.42 13.98 -21.35
CA ILE A 497 -29.96 13.03 -20.32
C ILE A 497 -28.81 12.20 -20.87
N ASP A 498 -28.92 11.68 -22.09
CA ASP A 498 -27.87 10.89 -22.74
C ASP A 498 -26.61 11.72 -22.95
N SER A 499 -26.76 12.94 -23.48
CA SER A 499 -25.64 13.88 -23.64
C SER A 499 -24.95 14.20 -22.31
N SER A 500 -25.73 14.43 -21.24
CA SER A 500 -25.19 14.71 -19.90
C SER A 500 -24.52 13.49 -19.26
N SER A 501 -25.05 12.29 -19.52
CA SER A 501 -24.51 11.02 -19.03
C SER A 501 -23.18 10.69 -19.69
N GLN A 502 -23.05 10.96 -20.99
CA GLN A 502 -21.78 10.80 -21.72
C GLN A 502 -20.69 11.73 -21.17
N VAL A 503 -21.03 12.99 -20.89
CA VAL A 503 -20.09 13.95 -20.26
C VAL A 503 -19.66 13.46 -18.87
N LEU A 504 -20.61 12.99 -18.05
CA LEU A 504 -20.31 12.47 -16.72
C LEU A 504 -19.39 11.22 -16.78
N LEU A 505 -19.69 10.27 -17.67
CA LEU A 505 -18.88 9.07 -17.85
C LEU A 505 -17.46 9.40 -18.31
N SER A 506 -17.32 10.32 -19.27
CA SER A 506 -16.00 10.79 -19.71
C SER A 506 -15.21 11.39 -18.55
N LEU A 507 -15.86 12.19 -17.70
CA LEU A 507 -15.20 12.83 -16.56
C LEU A 507 -14.77 11.82 -15.49
N ILE A 508 -15.61 10.81 -15.22
CA ILE A 508 -15.26 9.72 -14.30
C ILE A 508 -14.06 8.94 -14.84
N ASN A 509 -14.07 8.59 -16.13
CA ASN A 509 -12.96 7.87 -16.76
C ASN A 509 -11.66 8.69 -16.71
N ASP A 510 -11.71 10.00 -17.00
CA ASP A 510 -10.54 10.89 -16.89
C ASP A 510 -9.95 10.90 -15.47
N ILE A 511 -10.81 10.92 -14.43
CA ILE A 511 -10.38 10.87 -13.03
C ILE A 511 -9.72 9.53 -12.70
N LEU A 512 -10.32 8.43 -13.15
CA LEU A 512 -9.80 7.09 -12.93
C LEU A 512 -8.43 6.91 -13.61
N ASP A 513 -8.29 7.39 -14.84
CA ASP A 513 -7.03 7.37 -15.56
C ASP A 513 -5.97 8.22 -14.85
N MET A 514 -6.29 9.45 -14.43
CA MET A 514 -5.35 10.29 -13.67
C MET A 514 -4.91 9.61 -12.35
N SER A 515 -5.85 9.03 -11.61
CA SER A 515 -5.56 8.30 -10.37
C SER A 515 -4.70 7.06 -10.62
N ALA A 516 -4.95 6.32 -11.70
CA ALA A 516 -4.15 5.16 -12.07
C ALA A 516 -2.71 5.55 -12.46
N ILE A 517 -2.55 6.69 -13.14
CA ILE A 517 -1.26 7.28 -13.50
C ILE A 517 -0.48 7.73 -12.25
N GLU A 518 -1.08 8.55 -11.38
CA GLU A 518 -0.40 9.07 -10.16
C GLU A 518 0.07 7.95 -9.22
N ASN A 519 -0.72 6.88 -9.11
CA ASN A 519 -0.40 5.73 -8.26
C ASN A 519 0.53 4.71 -8.94
N HIS A 520 1.05 4.99 -10.14
CA HIS A 520 1.91 4.07 -10.91
C HIS A 520 1.26 2.70 -11.14
N LYS A 521 -0.08 2.64 -11.19
CA LYS A 521 -0.86 1.42 -11.41
C LYS A 521 -1.17 1.18 -12.89
N MET A 522 -1.12 2.23 -13.71
CA MET A 522 -1.33 2.12 -15.15
C MET A 522 -0.13 1.41 -15.80
N LYS A 523 -0.41 0.35 -16.56
CA LYS A 523 0.57 -0.40 -17.35
C LYS A 523 0.23 -0.28 -18.83
N LEU A 524 1.27 -0.15 -19.66
CA LEU A 524 1.13 -0.12 -21.11
C LEU A 524 1.07 -1.53 -21.68
N ALA A 525 0.13 -1.78 -22.58
CA ALA A 525 0.12 -3.00 -23.37
C ALA A 525 1.27 -2.99 -24.40
N ALA A 526 1.90 -4.14 -24.64
CA ALA A 526 2.85 -4.32 -25.73
C ALA A 526 2.28 -5.37 -26.70
N VAL A 527 1.33 -4.96 -27.55
CA VAL A 527 0.62 -5.85 -28.48
C VAL A 527 0.85 -5.37 -29.93
N PRO A 528 1.07 -6.28 -30.90
CA PRO A 528 1.11 -5.90 -32.31
C PRO A 528 -0.22 -5.31 -32.78
N PHE A 529 -0.19 -4.17 -33.46
CA PHE A 529 -1.35 -3.56 -34.10
C PHE A 529 -0.97 -2.79 -35.38
N ASP A 530 -1.96 -2.57 -36.25
CA ASP A 530 -1.81 -1.77 -37.46
C ASP A 530 -2.09 -0.30 -37.16
N LEU A 531 -1.01 0.50 -37.14
CA LEU A 531 -1.09 1.95 -36.87
C LEU A 531 -1.88 2.69 -37.96
N GLY A 532 -1.73 2.32 -39.23
CA GLY A 532 -2.44 2.96 -40.34
C GLY A 532 -3.95 2.77 -40.22
N SER A 533 -4.39 1.55 -39.89
CA SER A 533 -5.80 1.23 -39.64
C SER A 533 -6.34 1.98 -38.41
N ALA A 534 -5.56 2.07 -37.33
CA ALA A 534 -5.95 2.83 -36.14
C ALA A 534 -6.19 4.32 -36.46
N LEU A 535 -5.29 4.98 -37.21
CA LEU A 535 -5.47 6.38 -37.60
C LEU A 535 -6.62 6.60 -38.57
N ALA A 536 -6.86 5.65 -39.49
CA ALA A 536 -8.00 5.69 -40.40
C ALA A 536 -9.33 5.64 -39.63
N ASN A 537 -9.42 4.83 -38.58
CA ASN A 537 -10.59 4.77 -37.70
C ASN A 537 -10.84 6.11 -37.00
N LEU A 538 -9.78 6.75 -36.47
CA LEU A 538 -9.89 8.08 -35.84
C LEU A 538 -10.39 9.15 -36.81
N ARG A 539 -9.89 9.15 -38.04
CA ARG A 539 -10.37 10.03 -39.11
C ARG A 539 -11.85 9.78 -39.38
N ASP A 540 -12.27 8.52 -39.49
CA ASP A 540 -13.64 8.14 -39.84
C ASP A 540 -14.66 8.56 -38.75
N ILE A 541 -14.23 8.71 -37.49
CA ILE A 541 -15.05 9.26 -36.38
C ILE A 541 -15.35 10.75 -36.57
N TYR A 542 -14.34 11.55 -36.92
CA TYR A 542 -14.46 13.02 -36.98
C TYR A 542 -14.83 13.56 -38.36
N LEU A 543 -14.59 12.81 -39.45
CA LEU A 543 -14.92 13.26 -40.80
C LEU A 543 -16.41 13.60 -40.98
N PRO A 544 -17.39 12.79 -40.52
CA PRO A 544 -18.81 13.13 -40.62
C PRO A 544 -19.18 14.37 -39.77
N GLN A 545 -18.61 14.48 -38.57
CA GLN A 545 -18.86 15.59 -37.65
C GLN A 545 -18.33 16.91 -38.20
N CYS A 546 -17.10 16.90 -38.75
CA CYS A 546 -16.50 18.04 -39.42
C CYS A 546 -17.33 18.47 -40.63
N ARG A 547 -17.83 17.52 -41.45
CA ARG A 547 -18.74 17.83 -42.55
C ARG A 547 -20.03 18.50 -42.08
N LYS A 548 -20.64 18.01 -41.01
CA LYS A 548 -21.85 18.60 -40.41
C LYS A 548 -21.61 20.04 -39.91
N LYS A 549 -20.43 20.30 -39.35
CA LYS A 549 -20.00 21.62 -38.87
C LYS A 549 -19.31 22.48 -39.96
N LYS A 550 -19.27 22.01 -41.21
CA LYS A 550 -18.56 22.60 -42.36
C LYS A 550 -17.09 22.98 -42.08
N ILE A 551 -16.38 22.11 -41.38
CA ILE A 551 -14.93 22.19 -41.14
C ILE A 551 -14.22 21.28 -42.15
N ALA A 552 -13.16 21.76 -42.79
CA ALA A 552 -12.34 20.96 -43.69
C ALA A 552 -11.35 20.09 -42.89
N LEU A 553 -11.52 18.77 -42.92
CA LEU A 553 -10.57 17.82 -42.33
C LEU A 553 -9.59 17.31 -43.40
N LYS A 554 -8.31 17.66 -43.27
CA LYS A 554 -7.22 17.19 -44.14
C LYS A 554 -6.41 16.12 -43.40
N THR A 555 -6.10 15.02 -44.08
CA THR A 555 -5.30 13.94 -43.49
C THR A 555 -4.12 13.57 -44.37
N HIS A 556 -2.94 13.38 -43.77
CA HIS A 556 -1.75 12.90 -44.46
C HIS A 556 -1.03 11.87 -43.59
N PHE A 557 -1.03 10.59 -44.01
CA PHE A 557 -0.39 9.50 -43.28
C PHE A 557 0.72 8.91 -44.13
N ASP A 558 1.96 9.07 -43.68
CA ASP A 558 3.16 8.45 -44.24
C ASP A 558 3.70 7.40 -43.25
N ILE A 559 3.11 6.21 -43.33
CA ILE A 559 3.36 5.09 -42.42
C ILE A 559 3.80 3.90 -43.26
N PRO A 560 5.12 3.69 -43.39
CA PRO A 560 5.65 2.62 -44.22
C PRO A 560 5.55 1.23 -43.57
N ASP A 561 5.38 1.17 -42.24
CA ASP A 561 5.39 -0.09 -41.49
C ASP A 561 3.95 -0.60 -41.25
N SER A 562 3.67 -1.86 -41.59
CA SER A 562 2.31 -2.43 -41.54
C SER A 562 1.88 -2.90 -40.14
N ALA A 563 2.82 -3.17 -39.25
CA ALA A 563 2.55 -3.60 -37.88
C ALA A 563 3.59 -3.02 -36.92
N VAL A 564 3.11 -2.42 -35.83
CA VAL A 564 3.92 -1.90 -34.74
C VAL A 564 3.47 -2.51 -33.42
N VAL A 565 4.37 -2.66 -32.46
CA VAL A 565 4.04 -3.18 -31.12
C VAL A 565 3.89 -2.01 -30.15
N GLY A 566 2.75 -1.95 -29.47
CA GLY A 566 2.46 -0.93 -28.47
C GLY A 566 1.02 -1.02 -27.95
N ASP A 567 0.54 0.07 -27.37
CA ASP A 567 -0.81 0.15 -26.82
C ASP A 567 -1.72 0.98 -27.72
N GLN A 568 -2.43 0.32 -28.64
CA GLN A 568 -3.34 0.98 -29.59
C GLN A 568 -4.40 1.83 -28.88
N LEU A 569 -4.90 1.39 -27.72
CA LEU A 569 -5.95 2.08 -26.99
C LEU A 569 -5.43 3.43 -26.46
N ARG A 570 -4.22 3.45 -25.90
CA ARG A 570 -3.60 4.69 -25.38
C ARG A 570 -3.21 5.65 -26.48
N VAL A 571 -2.69 5.15 -27.60
CA VAL A 571 -2.44 5.98 -28.79
C VAL A 571 -3.73 6.61 -29.29
N SER A 572 -4.79 5.81 -29.41
CA SER A 572 -6.10 6.30 -29.82
C SER A 572 -6.65 7.35 -28.84
N GLN A 573 -6.48 7.13 -27.53
CA GLN A 573 -6.89 8.06 -26.48
C GLN A 573 -6.15 9.40 -26.57
N ILE A 574 -4.83 9.38 -26.81
CA ILE A 574 -4.04 10.60 -27.01
C ILE A 574 -4.59 11.39 -28.19
N LEU A 575 -4.74 10.73 -29.34
CA LEU A 575 -5.10 11.38 -30.59
C LEU A 575 -6.57 11.83 -30.60
N LEU A 576 -7.49 11.07 -30.00
CA LEU A 576 -8.89 11.46 -29.82
C LEU A 576 -9.02 12.73 -28.97
N ASN A 577 -8.24 12.86 -27.89
CA ASN A 577 -8.23 14.06 -27.07
C ASN A 577 -7.81 15.30 -27.87
N LEU A 578 -6.74 15.18 -28.68
CA LEU A 578 -6.25 16.28 -29.51
C LEU A 578 -7.23 16.62 -30.65
N LEU A 579 -7.78 15.61 -31.34
CA LEU A 579 -8.76 15.81 -32.43
C LEU A 579 -10.09 16.38 -31.91
N SER A 580 -10.54 15.94 -30.74
CA SER A 580 -11.72 16.48 -30.07
C SER A 580 -11.55 17.97 -29.76
N ASN A 581 -10.40 18.35 -29.19
CA ASN A 581 -10.07 19.74 -28.93
C ASN A 581 -10.03 20.57 -30.23
N ALA A 582 -9.36 20.08 -31.27
CA ALA A 582 -9.34 20.73 -32.58
C ALA A 582 -10.76 20.94 -33.15
N TYR A 583 -11.61 19.91 -33.12
CA TYR A 583 -13.00 19.98 -33.59
C TYR A 583 -13.84 20.97 -32.78
N LYS A 584 -13.69 20.96 -31.46
CA LYS A 584 -14.43 21.80 -30.51
C LYS A 584 -14.13 23.28 -30.72
N PHE A 585 -12.85 23.64 -30.83
CA PHE A 585 -12.38 25.03 -30.87
C PHE A 585 -12.25 25.63 -32.28
N THR A 586 -12.43 24.82 -33.32
CA THR A 586 -12.52 25.32 -34.70
C THR A 586 -13.97 25.72 -35.04
N GLU A 587 -14.14 26.89 -35.63
CA GLU A 587 -15.44 27.40 -36.08
C GLU A 587 -15.81 26.91 -37.50
N GLU A 588 -17.03 27.22 -37.95
CA GLU A 588 -17.51 26.89 -39.30
C GLU A 588 -16.57 27.50 -40.37
N ASN A 589 -16.30 26.75 -41.45
CA ASN A 589 -15.31 27.08 -42.50
C ASN A 589 -13.83 27.04 -42.06
N GLY A 590 -13.54 26.63 -40.83
CA GLY A 590 -12.16 26.36 -40.40
C GLY A 590 -11.57 25.10 -41.03
N THR A 591 -10.27 24.86 -40.77
CA THR A 591 -9.55 23.68 -41.23
C THR A 591 -8.88 22.96 -40.06
N ILE A 592 -9.00 21.63 -40.04
CA ILE A 592 -8.26 20.74 -39.16
C ILE A 592 -7.38 19.86 -40.03
N THR A 593 -6.10 19.74 -39.67
CA THR A 593 -5.11 18.90 -40.35
C THR A 593 -4.62 17.85 -39.37
N PHE A 594 -4.69 16.59 -39.78
CA PHE A 594 -4.22 15.44 -39.00
C PHE A 594 -3.17 14.68 -39.80
N GLU A 595 -1.93 14.76 -39.35
CA GLU A 595 -0.78 14.19 -40.05
C GLU A 595 -0.10 13.16 -39.16
N ALA A 596 0.41 12.09 -39.79
CA ALA A 596 1.26 11.12 -39.14
C ALA A 596 2.39 10.77 -40.09
N SER A 597 3.63 10.80 -39.60
CA SER A 597 4.81 10.49 -40.38
C SER A 597 5.86 9.81 -39.52
N ARG A 598 6.59 8.84 -40.07
CA ARG A 598 7.76 8.29 -39.39
C ARG A 598 8.92 9.30 -39.39
N SER A 599 9.42 9.67 -38.22
CA SER A 599 10.48 10.68 -38.06
C SER A 599 11.88 10.08 -38.07
N SER A 600 12.11 8.97 -37.38
CA SER A 600 13.36 8.22 -37.40
C SER A 600 13.16 6.74 -37.08
N VAL A 601 14.18 5.93 -37.34
CA VAL A 601 14.25 4.53 -36.92
C VAL A 601 15.61 4.31 -36.28
N HIS A 602 15.62 3.75 -35.08
CA HIS A 602 16.82 3.38 -34.35
C HIS A 602 16.70 1.92 -33.89
N GLU A 603 17.57 1.05 -34.40
CA GLU A 603 17.53 -0.39 -34.15
C GLU A 603 16.19 -1.02 -34.55
N GLN A 604 15.40 -1.50 -33.59
CA GLN A 604 14.05 -2.05 -33.79
C GLN A 604 12.93 -1.07 -33.39
N THR A 605 13.26 0.17 -33.03
CA THR A 605 12.30 1.18 -32.60
C THR A 605 12.12 2.25 -33.67
N ALA A 606 10.90 2.40 -34.16
CA ALA A 606 10.50 3.47 -35.07
C ALA A 606 9.81 4.60 -34.28
N PHE A 607 10.24 5.84 -34.52
CA PHE A 607 9.64 7.03 -33.94
C PHE A 607 8.61 7.59 -34.92
N TYR A 608 7.39 7.78 -34.44
CA TYR A 608 6.27 8.32 -35.21
C TYR A 608 5.87 9.68 -34.67
N ARG A 609 5.77 10.64 -35.58
CA ARG A 609 5.30 12.00 -35.32
C ARG A 609 3.85 12.12 -35.74
N PHE A 610 3.00 12.53 -34.81
CA PHE A 610 1.60 12.87 -35.03
C PHE A 610 1.41 14.37 -34.86
N VAL A 611 0.79 15.02 -35.84
CA VAL A 611 0.51 16.45 -35.83
C VAL A 611 -0.99 16.67 -35.95
N VAL A 612 -1.57 17.36 -34.97
CA VAL A 612 -2.96 17.83 -35.02
C VAL A 612 -2.93 19.35 -35.03
N LYS A 613 -3.35 19.93 -36.15
CA LYS A 613 -3.38 21.37 -36.37
C LYS A 613 -4.79 21.84 -36.63
N ASP A 614 -5.20 22.91 -35.98
CA ASP A 614 -6.48 23.58 -36.20
C ASP A 614 -6.30 25.06 -36.54
N THR A 615 -7.34 25.67 -37.12
CA THR A 615 -7.43 27.11 -37.37
C THR A 615 -8.43 27.78 -36.42
N GLY A 616 -8.56 27.26 -35.20
CA GLY A 616 -9.50 27.74 -34.19
C GLY A 616 -9.03 29.02 -33.48
N VAL A 617 -9.63 29.26 -32.31
CA VAL A 617 -9.39 30.48 -31.50
C VAL A 617 -7.97 30.62 -30.95
N GLY A 618 -7.14 29.58 -31.03
CA GLY A 618 -5.79 29.57 -30.47
C GLY A 618 -5.76 29.65 -28.93
N ILE A 619 -4.56 29.67 -28.35
CA ILE A 619 -4.31 29.64 -26.90
C ILE A 619 -3.41 30.81 -26.52
N SER A 620 -3.75 31.55 -25.47
CA SER A 620 -2.92 32.65 -24.92
C SER A 620 -1.56 32.17 -24.37
N GLU A 621 -0.53 33.03 -24.39
CA GLU A 621 0.81 32.69 -23.87
C GLU A 621 0.80 32.28 -22.39
N GLU A 622 -0.05 32.89 -21.57
CA GLU A 622 -0.20 32.55 -20.17
C GLU A 622 -0.78 31.14 -20.00
N MET A 623 -1.80 30.79 -20.79
CA MET A 623 -2.42 29.47 -20.75
C MET A 623 -1.49 28.39 -21.28
N GLN A 624 -0.68 28.66 -22.31
CA GLN A 624 0.30 27.70 -22.84
C GLN A 624 1.29 27.21 -21.77
N LYS A 625 1.71 28.05 -20.81
CA LYS A 625 2.61 27.67 -19.71
C LYS A 625 2.00 26.72 -18.69
N ARG A 626 0.67 26.69 -18.59
CA ARG A 626 -0.09 25.86 -17.64
C ARG A 626 -0.97 24.81 -18.32
N LEU A 627 -0.90 24.68 -19.64
CA LEU A 627 -1.80 23.86 -20.47
C LEU A 627 -1.90 22.39 -20.07
N PHE A 628 -0.78 21.80 -19.63
CA PHE A 628 -0.71 20.39 -19.23
C PHE A 628 -0.94 20.16 -17.73
N LYS A 629 -1.25 21.20 -16.95
CA LYS A 629 -1.61 21.03 -15.54
C LYS A 629 -3.08 20.60 -15.42
N PRO A 630 -3.43 19.72 -14.46
CA PRO A 630 -4.80 19.26 -14.27
C PRO A 630 -5.79 20.42 -13.98
N PHE A 631 -6.98 20.34 -14.57
CA PHE A 631 -8.10 21.30 -14.39
C PHE A 631 -7.83 22.73 -14.85
N GLU A 632 -6.80 22.95 -15.67
CA GLU A 632 -6.57 24.26 -16.24
C GLU A 632 -7.48 24.49 -17.45
N GLN A 633 -8.15 25.63 -17.46
CA GLN A 633 -9.05 26.07 -18.53
C GLN A 633 -8.86 27.57 -18.78
N GLU A 634 -9.03 27.99 -20.03
CA GLU A 634 -8.75 29.36 -20.44
C GLU A 634 -9.87 30.35 -20.04
N ASN A 635 -11.15 29.95 -20.11
CA ASN A 635 -12.28 30.80 -19.71
C ASN A 635 -13.49 29.95 -19.22
N PRO A 636 -14.10 30.28 -18.07
CA PRO A 636 -15.35 29.65 -17.60
C PRO A 636 -16.50 29.65 -18.63
N GLU A 637 -16.60 30.69 -19.47
CA GLU A 637 -17.66 30.77 -20.49
C GLU A 637 -17.45 29.73 -21.62
N ILE A 638 -16.20 29.42 -21.95
CA ILE A 638 -15.84 28.38 -22.93
C ILE A 638 -16.14 27.00 -22.35
N ALA A 639 -15.90 26.80 -21.05
CA ALA A 639 -16.23 25.58 -20.33
C ALA A 639 -17.75 25.33 -20.31
N GLN A 640 -18.53 26.39 -20.12
CA GLN A 640 -19.99 26.33 -20.14
C GLN A 640 -20.57 26.10 -21.55
N LYS A 641 -19.94 26.65 -22.60
CA LYS A 641 -20.41 26.52 -23.99
C LYS A 641 -20.05 25.19 -24.64
N TYR A 642 -18.89 24.62 -24.31
CA TYR A 642 -18.39 23.43 -25.02
C TYR A 642 -18.06 22.24 -24.11
N GLY A 643 -18.14 22.37 -22.78
CA GLY A 643 -17.87 21.31 -21.80
C GLY A 643 -16.40 20.87 -21.74
N GLY A 644 -15.95 20.26 -20.64
CA GLY A 644 -14.63 19.62 -20.57
C GLY A 644 -14.07 19.57 -19.16
N SER A 645 -13.45 18.45 -18.79
CA SER A 645 -12.88 18.20 -17.45
C SER A 645 -11.64 19.05 -17.15
N GLY A 646 -10.95 19.56 -18.18
CA GLY A 646 -9.61 20.13 -18.04
C GLY A 646 -8.53 19.08 -17.70
N LEU A 647 -8.87 17.78 -17.77
CA LEU A 647 -7.95 16.67 -17.52
C LEU A 647 -7.37 16.07 -18.81
N GLY A 648 -8.04 16.24 -19.95
CA GLY A 648 -7.64 15.57 -21.20
C GLY A 648 -6.18 15.83 -21.59
N LEU A 649 -5.70 17.08 -21.52
CA LEU A 649 -4.31 17.40 -21.89
C LEU A 649 -3.28 16.95 -20.84
N SER A 650 -3.62 16.94 -19.55
CA SER A 650 -2.75 16.37 -18.52
C SER A 650 -2.62 14.85 -18.69
N ILE A 651 -3.72 14.16 -19.01
CA ILE A 651 -3.71 12.72 -19.32
C ILE A 651 -2.87 12.46 -20.57
N VAL A 652 -3.07 13.23 -21.64
CA VAL A 652 -2.24 13.13 -22.85
C VAL A 652 -0.76 13.28 -22.52
N LYS A 653 -0.38 14.28 -21.72
CA LYS A 653 1.02 14.51 -21.34
C LYS A 653 1.60 13.31 -20.60
N SER A 654 0.88 12.80 -19.60
CA SER A 654 1.32 11.64 -18.82
C SER A 654 1.38 10.35 -19.64
N LEU A 655 0.42 10.11 -20.54
CA LEU A 655 0.45 8.94 -21.42
C LEU A 655 1.62 9.00 -22.39
N VAL A 656 1.88 10.15 -23.00
CA VAL A 656 3.02 10.35 -23.89
C VAL A 656 4.34 10.14 -23.15
N GLU A 657 4.48 10.66 -21.94
CA GLU A 657 5.67 10.44 -21.11
C GLU A 657 5.85 8.98 -20.68
N MET A 658 4.76 8.29 -20.31
CA MET A 658 4.79 6.86 -19.98
C MET A 658 5.19 6.00 -21.18
N MET A 659 4.79 6.42 -22.39
CA MET A 659 5.19 5.79 -23.66
C MET A 659 6.58 6.24 -24.13
N GLU A 660 7.37 6.92 -23.29
CA GLU A 660 8.72 7.43 -23.62
C GLU A 660 8.75 8.39 -24.83
N GLY A 661 7.64 9.06 -25.07
CA GLY A 661 7.47 10.04 -26.13
C GLY A 661 7.63 11.48 -25.67
N SER A 662 7.32 12.41 -26.58
CA SER A 662 7.26 13.84 -26.27
C SER A 662 6.06 14.51 -26.91
N ILE A 663 5.55 15.56 -26.25
CA ILE A 663 4.45 16.38 -26.77
C ILE A 663 4.84 17.86 -26.66
N SER A 664 4.53 18.61 -27.71
CA SER A 664 4.73 20.06 -27.76
C SER A 664 3.52 20.75 -28.39
N VAL A 665 3.37 22.04 -28.10
CA VAL A 665 2.28 22.87 -28.61
C VAL A 665 2.84 24.18 -29.15
N VAL A 666 2.35 24.61 -30.30
CA VAL A 666 2.57 25.94 -30.87
C VAL A 666 1.21 26.54 -31.16
N SER A 667 0.89 27.66 -30.53
CA SER A 667 -0.41 28.32 -30.69
C SER A 667 -0.27 29.83 -30.65
N SER A 668 -1.19 30.51 -31.32
CA SER A 668 -1.32 31.97 -31.26
C SER A 668 -2.80 32.33 -31.30
N GLN A 669 -3.20 33.31 -30.49
CA GLN A 669 -4.60 33.68 -30.34
C GLN A 669 -5.18 34.11 -31.71
N ASN A 670 -6.33 33.54 -32.05
CA ASN A 670 -7.07 33.65 -33.31
C ASN A 670 -6.33 33.16 -34.57
N GLN A 671 -5.25 32.40 -34.41
CA GLN A 671 -4.50 31.81 -35.52
C GLN A 671 -4.50 30.27 -35.50
N GLY A 672 -5.15 29.67 -34.49
CA GLY A 672 -5.22 28.22 -34.30
C GLY A 672 -4.09 27.64 -33.48
N THR A 673 -4.13 26.32 -33.28
CA THR A 673 -3.18 25.56 -32.47
C THR A 673 -2.59 24.40 -33.26
N THR A 674 -1.32 24.08 -32.98
CA THR A 674 -0.64 22.89 -33.50
C THR A 674 -0.08 22.09 -32.33
N PHE A 675 -0.60 20.89 -32.14
CA PHE A 675 -0.01 19.89 -31.24
C PHE A 675 0.86 18.92 -32.03
N THR A 676 2.06 18.66 -31.53
CA THR A 676 2.99 17.66 -32.09
C THR A 676 3.29 16.63 -31.01
N VAL A 677 3.05 15.36 -31.31
CA VAL A 677 3.34 14.22 -30.44
C VAL A 677 4.30 13.28 -31.15
N ASP A 678 5.42 12.95 -30.51
CA ASP A 678 6.39 11.96 -30.98
C ASP A 678 6.32 10.73 -30.06
N LEU A 679 6.06 9.54 -30.63
CA LEU A 679 5.97 8.27 -29.89
C LEU A 679 6.92 7.20 -30.48
N PRO A 680 7.65 6.45 -29.65
CA PRO A 680 8.39 5.28 -30.08
C PRO A 680 7.48 4.04 -30.18
N PHE A 681 7.69 3.21 -31.20
CA PHE A 681 7.09 1.89 -31.31
C PHE A 681 8.12 0.86 -31.76
N LEU A 682 8.01 -0.37 -31.26
CA LEU A 682 8.81 -1.48 -31.77
C LEU A 682 8.22 -1.95 -33.11
N LEU A 683 9.06 -2.25 -34.08
CA LEU A 683 8.63 -2.84 -35.35
C LEU A 683 8.21 -4.30 -35.12
N GLY A 684 7.00 -4.66 -35.55
CA GLY A 684 6.53 -6.05 -35.48
C GLY A 684 7.15 -6.90 -36.58
N GLU A 685 7.42 -8.18 -36.30
CA GLU A 685 7.72 -9.15 -37.36
C GLU A 685 6.47 -9.36 -38.23
N GLU A 686 6.62 -9.33 -39.56
CA GLU A 686 5.55 -9.63 -40.50
C GLU A 686 5.11 -11.10 -40.38
N GLU A 687 4.20 -11.41 -39.45
CA GLU A 687 3.41 -12.63 -39.60
C GLU A 687 2.38 -12.43 -40.72
N SER A 688 2.64 -13.14 -41.80
CA SER A 688 1.77 -13.25 -42.97
C SER A 688 0.38 -13.73 -42.56
N GLY A 689 -0.59 -12.80 -42.58
CA GLY A 689 -1.98 -13.11 -42.89
C GLY A 689 -2.95 -13.25 -41.72
N HIS A 690 -3.44 -12.12 -41.21
CA HIS A 690 -4.86 -12.00 -40.86
C HIS A 690 -5.40 -10.65 -41.31
N ARG A 691 -5.74 -10.55 -42.60
CA ARG A 691 -6.71 -9.56 -43.08
C ARG A 691 -8.05 -9.86 -42.43
N LEU A 692 -8.35 -9.23 -41.30
CA LEU A 692 -9.74 -9.02 -40.89
C LEU A 692 -10.34 -8.05 -41.92
N LYS A 693 -11.12 -8.60 -42.85
CA LYS A 693 -11.87 -7.82 -43.82
C LYS A 693 -12.94 -7.04 -43.06
N ASP A 694 -12.77 -5.72 -42.99
CA ASP A 694 -13.86 -4.80 -42.66
C ASP A 694 -14.99 -4.98 -43.68
N LYS A 695 -16.06 -5.66 -43.26
CA LYS A 695 -17.38 -5.49 -43.84
C LYS A 695 -18.07 -4.38 -43.05
N LYS A 696 -17.96 -3.14 -43.55
CA LYS A 696 -18.88 -2.06 -43.18
C LYS A 696 -20.28 -2.46 -43.66
N THR A 697 -21.17 -2.82 -42.73
CA THR A 697 -22.63 -2.78 -42.95
C THR A 697 -23.22 -1.62 -42.15
N ASN A 698 -24.06 -0.86 -42.83
CA ASN A 698 -24.75 0.35 -42.40
C ASN A 698 -25.54 0.13 -41.09
N PRO A 699 -25.50 1.02 -40.07
CA PRO A 699 -26.14 0.80 -38.77
C PRO A 699 -27.66 1.06 -38.74
N GLU A 700 -28.30 1.34 -39.88
CA GLU A 700 -29.74 1.54 -39.95
C GLU A 700 -30.42 0.44 -40.79
N THR A 701 -30.44 -0.81 -40.29
CA THR A 701 -31.52 -1.79 -40.58
C THR A 701 -31.39 -3.06 -39.71
N ALA A 702 -32.38 -3.26 -38.83
CA ALA A 702 -32.91 -4.50 -38.27
C ALA A 702 -31.94 -5.67 -37.96
N TYR A 703 -31.19 -5.58 -36.85
CA TYR A 703 -30.73 -6.79 -36.16
C TYR A 703 -31.96 -7.53 -35.62
N ASN A 704 -32.35 -8.63 -36.28
CA ASN A 704 -33.44 -9.48 -35.83
C ASN A 704 -32.91 -10.91 -35.60
N PHE A 705 -32.71 -11.27 -34.34
CA PHE A 705 -32.17 -12.58 -33.94
C PHE A 705 -33.29 -13.55 -33.52
N HIS A 706 -34.47 -13.44 -34.14
CA HIS A 706 -35.70 -14.09 -33.71
C HIS A 706 -35.51 -15.54 -33.23
N GLY A 707 -35.70 -15.74 -31.92
CA GLY A 707 -35.73 -17.07 -31.31
C GLY A 707 -34.37 -17.63 -30.86
N ALA A 708 -33.26 -16.95 -31.13
CA ALA A 708 -31.97 -17.33 -30.54
C ALA A 708 -31.99 -17.11 -29.02
N LYS A 709 -31.46 -18.10 -28.31
CA LYS A 709 -31.35 -18.16 -26.85
C LYS A 709 -29.92 -17.86 -26.44
N ILE A 710 -29.79 -16.94 -25.50
CA ILE A 710 -28.50 -16.55 -24.93
C ILE A 710 -28.54 -16.65 -23.42
N LEU A 711 -27.39 -16.94 -22.84
CA LEU A 711 -27.21 -16.99 -21.39
C LEU A 711 -26.47 -15.73 -20.95
N LEU A 712 -27.05 -14.95 -20.06
CA LEU A 712 -26.45 -13.76 -19.49
C LEU A 712 -26.13 -14.00 -18.02
N ALA A 713 -24.88 -13.86 -17.63
CA ALA A 713 -24.44 -13.90 -16.23
C ALA A 713 -24.01 -12.50 -15.77
N GLU A 714 -24.77 -11.91 -14.85
CA GLU A 714 -24.54 -10.58 -14.27
C GLU A 714 -25.11 -10.54 -12.85
N ASP A 715 -24.28 -10.19 -11.86
CA ASP A 715 -24.67 -10.19 -10.45
C ASP A 715 -25.48 -8.93 -10.07
N ASN A 716 -25.16 -7.79 -10.66
CA ASN A 716 -25.88 -6.54 -10.45
C ASN A 716 -27.27 -6.57 -11.10
N ALA A 717 -28.32 -6.45 -10.26
CA ALA A 717 -29.70 -6.52 -10.70
C ALA A 717 -30.08 -5.46 -11.76
N ILE A 718 -29.54 -4.24 -11.64
CA ILE A 718 -29.82 -3.15 -12.58
C ILE A 718 -29.15 -3.41 -13.93
N ASN A 719 -27.86 -3.79 -13.92
CA ASN A 719 -27.14 -4.12 -15.15
C ASN A 719 -27.78 -5.30 -15.88
N ARG A 720 -28.22 -6.32 -15.12
CA ARG A 720 -28.90 -7.49 -15.66
C ARG A 720 -30.23 -7.12 -16.29
N GLU A 721 -31.00 -6.24 -15.66
CA GLU A 721 -32.25 -5.70 -16.21
C GLU A 721 -31.99 -4.94 -17.52
N ILE A 722 -31.03 -3.99 -17.52
CA ILE A 722 -30.65 -3.21 -18.71
C ILE A 722 -30.23 -4.14 -19.86
N ALA A 723 -29.32 -5.09 -19.60
CA ALA A 723 -28.86 -6.03 -20.60
C ALA A 723 -30.03 -6.90 -21.12
N CYS A 724 -30.86 -7.48 -20.24
CA CYS A 724 -31.98 -8.31 -20.67
C CYS A 724 -33.03 -7.49 -21.46
N GLU A 725 -33.25 -6.19 -21.17
CA GLU A 725 -34.10 -5.31 -21.99
C GLU A 725 -33.48 -4.99 -23.37
N LEU A 726 -32.19 -4.64 -23.44
CA LEU A 726 -31.49 -4.40 -24.71
C LEU A 726 -31.52 -5.62 -25.63
N LEU A 727 -31.40 -6.83 -25.07
CA LEU A 727 -31.46 -8.08 -25.83
C LEU A 727 -32.88 -8.41 -26.32
N LYS A 728 -33.92 -8.09 -25.53
CA LYS A 728 -35.32 -8.24 -25.95
C LYS A 728 -35.70 -7.32 -27.11
N MET A 729 -35.13 -6.11 -27.17
CA MET A 729 -35.36 -5.16 -28.28
C MET A 729 -34.99 -5.73 -29.66
N VAL A 730 -34.08 -6.71 -29.71
CA VAL A 730 -33.66 -7.43 -30.94
C VAL A 730 -34.21 -8.87 -31.00
N HIS A 731 -35.27 -9.16 -30.25
CA HIS A 731 -36.00 -10.43 -30.20
C HIS A 731 -35.20 -11.67 -29.75
N LEU A 732 -34.15 -11.47 -28.95
CA LEU A 732 -33.42 -12.57 -28.29
C LEU A 732 -34.17 -13.08 -27.06
N LYS A 733 -34.10 -14.39 -26.83
CA LYS A 733 -34.52 -15.00 -25.56
C LYS A 733 -33.33 -15.04 -24.62
N CYS A 734 -33.38 -14.26 -23.55
CA CYS A 734 -32.31 -14.21 -22.56
C CYS A 734 -32.66 -15.05 -21.32
N THR A 735 -31.82 -16.01 -20.99
CA THR A 735 -31.80 -16.64 -19.65
C THR A 735 -30.80 -15.87 -18.82
N CYS A 736 -31.26 -15.16 -17.78
CA CYS A 736 -30.39 -14.33 -16.94
C CYS A 736 -30.03 -15.13 -15.65
N THR A 737 -28.75 -15.13 -15.25
CA THR A 737 -28.20 -15.79 -14.03
C THR A 737 -27.38 -14.78 -13.21
N ASN A 738 -27.24 -15.00 -11.91
CA ASN A 738 -26.66 -14.00 -10.99
C ASN A 738 -25.17 -14.21 -10.69
N ASN A 739 -24.56 -15.31 -11.16
CA ASN A 739 -23.15 -15.61 -10.96
C ASN A 739 -22.66 -16.68 -11.94
N GLY A 740 -21.35 -16.92 -11.99
CA GLY A 740 -20.74 -17.90 -12.88
C GLY A 740 -21.14 -19.35 -12.59
N GLN A 741 -21.49 -19.68 -11.34
CA GLN A 741 -21.88 -21.03 -10.94
C GLN A 741 -23.30 -21.35 -11.45
N GLU A 742 -24.23 -20.41 -11.32
CA GLU A 742 -25.56 -20.50 -11.91
C GLU A 742 -25.49 -20.58 -13.43
N ALA A 743 -24.61 -19.79 -14.06
CA ALA A 743 -24.39 -19.84 -15.50
C ALA A 743 -23.87 -21.22 -15.96
N LEU A 744 -22.86 -21.77 -15.28
CA LEU A 744 -22.35 -23.11 -15.53
C LEU A 744 -23.45 -24.16 -15.35
N THR A 745 -24.23 -24.07 -14.26
CA THR A 745 -25.32 -25.01 -13.96
C THR A 745 -26.40 -24.95 -15.03
N ALA A 746 -26.81 -23.75 -15.44
CA ALA A 746 -27.80 -23.52 -16.49
C ALA A 746 -27.31 -24.04 -17.85
N PHE A 747 -26.04 -23.82 -18.18
CA PHE A 747 -25.42 -24.36 -19.40
C PHE A 747 -25.42 -25.90 -19.39
N LEU A 748 -24.95 -26.52 -18.30
CA LEU A 748 -24.89 -27.98 -18.17
C LEU A 748 -26.28 -28.64 -18.20
N ALA A 749 -27.29 -28.00 -17.64
CA ALA A 749 -28.67 -28.49 -17.62
C ALA A 749 -29.44 -28.29 -18.95
N SER A 750 -28.95 -27.42 -19.84
CA SER A 750 -29.57 -27.15 -21.15
C SER A 750 -29.33 -28.26 -22.17
N LYS A 751 -30.11 -28.32 -23.26
CA LYS A 751 -29.80 -29.23 -24.38
C LYS A 751 -28.59 -28.74 -25.17
N GLU A 752 -27.83 -29.65 -25.80
CA GLU A 752 -26.71 -29.25 -26.65
C GLU A 752 -27.19 -28.31 -27.77
N GLY A 753 -26.51 -27.16 -27.93
CA GLY A 753 -26.86 -26.12 -28.89
C GLY A 753 -28.06 -25.24 -28.50
N GLU A 754 -28.61 -25.39 -27.30
CA GLU A 754 -29.74 -24.58 -26.83
C GLU A 754 -29.36 -23.11 -26.65
N TYR A 755 -28.16 -22.82 -26.15
CA TYR A 755 -27.60 -21.47 -26.10
C TYR A 755 -26.66 -21.23 -27.28
N GLN A 756 -26.80 -20.08 -27.94
CA GLN A 756 -25.94 -19.69 -29.07
C GLN A 756 -24.82 -18.73 -28.67
N LEU A 757 -24.93 -18.08 -27.52
CA LEU A 757 -23.94 -17.15 -26.97
C LEU A 757 -24.08 -17.10 -25.45
N ILE A 758 -22.95 -16.94 -24.77
CA ILE A 758 -22.91 -16.62 -23.34
C ILE A 758 -22.28 -15.22 -23.18
N LEU A 759 -23.01 -14.32 -22.54
CA LEU A 759 -22.51 -13.04 -22.06
C LEU A 759 -22.17 -13.22 -20.58
N MET A 760 -20.90 -13.11 -20.22
CA MET A 760 -20.38 -13.50 -18.92
C MET A 760 -19.66 -12.33 -18.26
N ASP A 761 -20.23 -11.79 -17.18
CA ASP A 761 -19.48 -10.86 -16.35
C ASP A 761 -18.24 -11.52 -15.73
N ILE A 762 -17.14 -10.77 -15.65
CA ILE A 762 -15.90 -11.29 -15.07
C ILE A 762 -16.02 -11.33 -13.55
N GLN A 763 -16.45 -10.23 -12.94
CA GLN A 763 -16.41 -10.05 -11.49
C GLN A 763 -17.77 -10.38 -10.88
N MET A 764 -17.98 -11.66 -10.59
CA MET A 764 -19.21 -12.15 -9.94
C MET A 764 -18.88 -12.96 -8.67
N PRO A 765 -19.75 -12.95 -7.65
CA PRO A 765 -19.59 -13.76 -6.44
C PRO A 765 -19.72 -15.27 -6.75
N LEU A 766 -19.28 -16.13 -5.81
CA LEU A 766 -19.27 -17.60 -5.87
C LEU A 766 -18.35 -18.21 -6.92
N MET A 767 -18.48 -17.81 -8.18
CA MET A 767 -17.64 -18.23 -9.29
C MET A 767 -17.51 -17.06 -10.26
N ASN A 768 -16.28 -16.63 -10.48
CA ASN A 768 -16.00 -15.54 -11.40
C ASN A 768 -16.11 -16.00 -12.87
N GLY A 769 -16.20 -15.06 -13.81
CA GLY A 769 -16.41 -15.36 -15.22
C GLY A 769 -15.28 -16.19 -15.84
N TYR A 770 -14.03 -16.02 -15.39
CA TYR A 770 -12.88 -16.79 -15.88
C TYR A 770 -12.97 -18.27 -15.45
N GLU A 771 -13.27 -18.52 -14.18
CA GLU A 771 -13.48 -19.86 -13.62
C GLU A 771 -14.68 -20.55 -14.26
N ALA A 772 -15.80 -19.83 -14.41
CA ALA A 772 -16.98 -20.33 -15.11
C ALA A 772 -16.67 -20.70 -16.56
N THR A 773 -15.91 -19.88 -17.27
CA THR A 773 -15.49 -20.17 -18.65
C THR A 773 -14.63 -21.42 -18.72
N LYS A 774 -13.61 -21.54 -17.86
CA LYS A 774 -12.75 -22.74 -17.81
C LYS A 774 -13.57 -23.99 -17.49
N ALA A 775 -14.52 -23.90 -16.57
CA ALA A 775 -15.41 -25.00 -16.22
C ALA A 775 -16.35 -25.38 -17.37
N ILE A 776 -16.90 -24.39 -18.09
CA ILE A 776 -17.72 -24.62 -19.30
C ILE A 776 -16.86 -25.31 -20.37
N ARG A 777 -15.64 -24.81 -20.65
CA ARG A 777 -14.73 -25.40 -21.64
C ARG A 777 -14.27 -26.82 -21.28
N ALA A 778 -14.16 -27.13 -19.99
CA ALA A 778 -13.81 -28.47 -19.49
C ALA A 778 -15.00 -29.45 -19.45
N ALA A 779 -16.23 -28.99 -19.71
CA ALA A 779 -17.41 -29.83 -19.68
C ALA A 779 -17.37 -30.89 -20.81
N LYS A 780 -17.76 -32.13 -20.51
CA LYS A 780 -17.84 -33.24 -21.47
C LYS A 780 -19.08 -33.12 -22.38
N ARG A 781 -19.24 -31.98 -23.07
CA ARG A 781 -20.32 -31.70 -24.04
C ARG A 781 -19.72 -31.28 -25.37
N LYS A 782 -20.42 -31.55 -26.48
CA LYS A 782 -19.92 -31.21 -27.83
C LYS A 782 -19.91 -29.70 -28.11
N ASP A 783 -20.87 -28.97 -27.55
CA ASP A 783 -21.03 -27.52 -27.70
C ASP A 783 -20.16 -26.70 -26.74
N ALA A 784 -19.60 -27.32 -25.69
CA ALA A 784 -18.76 -26.66 -24.69
C ALA A 784 -17.52 -25.97 -25.26
N LEU A 785 -16.86 -26.57 -26.26
CA LEU A 785 -15.67 -26.00 -26.89
C LEU A 785 -15.98 -24.95 -27.96
N SER A 786 -17.19 -24.98 -28.53
CA SER A 786 -17.57 -24.16 -29.68
C SER A 786 -18.51 -23.01 -29.35
N ILE A 787 -19.18 -23.03 -28.19
CA ILE A 787 -20.07 -21.94 -27.79
C ILE A 787 -19.28 -20.62 -27.59
N PRO A 788 -19.66 -19.54 -28.27
CA PRO A 788 -19.06 -18.23 -28.04
C PRO A 788 -19.33 -17.74 -26.62
N ILE A 789 -18.28 -17.30 -25.92
CA ILE A 789 -18.37 -16.70 -24.58
C ILE A 789 -17.71 -15.31 -24.63
N TYR A 790 -18.48 -14.27 -24.36
CA TYR A 790 -18.01 -12.88 -24.37
C TYR A 790 -17.96 -12.34 -22.94
N ALA A 791 -16.79 -11.85 -22.55
CA ALA A 791 -16.57 -11.23 -21.25
C ALA A 791 -17.31 -9.89 -21.18
N MET A 792 -18.04 -9.60 -20.11
CA MET A 792 -18.52 -8.24 -19.83
C MET A 792 -17.59 -7.63 -18.78
N THR A 793 -16.92 -6.52 -19.12
CA THR A 793 -15.81 -5.99 -18.30
C THR A 793 -16.05 -4.52 -17.96
N ALA A 794 -15.75 -4.12 -16.72
CA ALA A 794 -15.84 -2.72 -16.30
C ALA A 794 -14.64 -1.87 -16.76
N ASN A 795 -13.53 -2.53 -17.11
CA ASN A 795 -12.26 -1.89 -17.44
C ASN A 795 -11.69 -2.56 -18.70
N ALA A 796 -11.63 -1.82 -19.82
CA ALA A 796 -11.06 -2.32 -21.09
C ALA A 796 -9.51 -2.31 -21.08
N TYR A 797 -8.88 -2.63 -19.96
CA TYR A 797 -7.42 -2.71 -19.88
C TYR A 797 -6.92 -4.01 -20.54
N SER A 798 -5.76 -3.93 -21.18
CA SER A 798 -5.14 -5.03 -21.94
C SER A 798 -4.92 -6.32 -21.13
N GLU A 799 -4.77 -6.21 -19.81
CA GLU A 799 -4.61 -7.35 -18.89
C GLU A 799 -5.89 -8.20 -18.82
N ASP A 800 -7.08 -7.58 -18.77
CA ASP A 800 -8.36 -8.30 -18.71
C ASP A 800 -8.67 -9.01 -20.04
N VAL A 801 -8.32 -8.41 -21.18
CA VAL A 801 -8.49 -9.04 -22.50
C VAL A 801 -7.59 -10.28 -22.64
N THR A 802 -6.33 -10.18 -22.18
CA THR A 802 -5.37 -11.30 -22.23
C THR A 802 -5.79 -12.44 -21.30
N HIS A 803 -6.28 -12.11 -20.10
CA HIS A 803 -6.83 -13.10 -19.15
C HIS A 803 -8.13 -13.74 -19.65
N ALA A 804 -9.01 -12.99 -20.32
CA ALA A 804 -10.23 -13.50 -20.92
C ALA A 804 -9.93 -14.54 -22.02
N LEU A 805 -9.04 -14.19 -22.95
CA LEU A 805 -8.64 -15.08 -24.05
C LEU A 805 -7.95 -16.36 -23.53
N SER A 806 -7.01 -16.22 -22.59
CA SER A 806 -6.32 -17.39 -21.99
C SER A 806 -7.25 -18.30 -21.17
N SER A 807 -8.40 -17.79 -20.72
CA SER A 807 -9.43 -18.58 -20.03
C SER A 807 -10.38 -19.30 -20.98
N GLY A 808 -10.29 -19.05 -22.29
CA GLY A 808 -11.11 -19.67 -23.34
C GLY A 808 -12.32 -18.84 -23.77
N MET A 809 -12.38 -17.54 -23.44
CA MET A 809 -13.39 -16.61 -23.95
C MET A 809 -13.05 -16.18 -25.38
N ASN A 810 -14.06 -15.74 -26.13
CA ASN A 810 -13.96 -15.42 -27.56
C ASN A 810 -13.90 -13.92 -27.84
N GLY A 811 -14.29 -13.09 -26.87
CA GLY A 811 -14.33 -11.63 -27.02
C GLY A 811 -14.69 -10.94 -25.71
N HIS A 812 -14.81 -9.62 -25.75
CA HIS A 812 -15.22 -8.81 -24.61
C HIS A 812 -16.18 -7.69 -25.04
N ILE A 813 -16.99 -7.24 -24.09
CA ILE A 813 -17.93 -6.12 -24.19
C ILE A 813 -17.68 -5.23 -22.96
N ALA A 814 -17.39 -3.94 -23.20
CA ALA A 814 -17.18 -2.99 -22.13
C ALA A 814 -18.52 -2.61 -21.46
N LYS A 815 -18.48 -2.37 -20.15
CA LYS A 815 -19.56 -1.76 -19.37
C LYS A 815 -19.27 -0.26 -19.18
N PRO A 816 -20.27 0.64 -19.23
CA PRO A 816 -21.68 0.38 -19.52
C PRO A 816 -21.91 -0.12 -20.95
N ILE A 817 -22.88 -1.01 -21.12
CA ILE A 817 -23.12 -1.71 -22.39
C ILE A 817 -23.59 -0.70 -23.45
N ASP A 818 -22.80 -0.57 -24.52
CA ASP A 818 -23.22 0.13 -25.74
C ASP A 818 -24.05 -0.83 -26.63
N PRO A 819 -25.32 -0.52 -26.94
CA PRO A 819 -26.18 -1.41 -27.73
C PRO A 819 -25.62 -1.74 -29.11
N SER A 820 -24.99 -0.77 -29.78
CA SER A 820 -24.44 -0.95 -31.13
C SER A 820 -23.32 -1.99 -31.13
N THR A 821 -22.39 -1.85 -30.19
CA THR A 821 -21.26 -2.76 -29.98
C THR A 821 -21.75 -4.16 -29.58
N LEU A 822 -22.74 -4.23 -28.68
CA LEU A 822 -23.37 -5.49 -28.28
C LEU A 822 -23.99 -6.22 -29.48
N TYR A 823 -24.80 -5.54 -30.29
CA TYR A 823 -25.50 -6.17 -31.42
C TYR A 823 -24.54 -6.61 -32.52
N GLN A 824 -23.47 -5.84 -32.77
CA GLN A 824 -22.43 -6.23 -33.71
C GLN A 824 -21.70 -7.50 -33.24
N ALA A 825 -21.27 -7.55 -31.97
CA ALA A 825 -20.62 -8.73 -31.39
C ALA A 825 -21.50 -9.99 -31.46
N ILE A 826 -22.81 -9.83 -31.23
CA ILE A 826 -23.80 -10.90 -31.36
C ILE A 826 -23.93 -11.34 -32.82
N ALA A 827 -24.04 -10.41 -33.77
CA ALA A 827 -24.18 -10.71 -35.20
C ALA A 827 -22.96 -11.41 -35.80
N GLU A 828 -21.76 -11.10 -35.29
CA GLU A 828 -20.51 -11.77 -35.68
C GLU A 828 -20.41 -13.19 -35.11
N SER A 829 -21.09 -13.46 -33.99
CA SER A 829 -21.02 -14.73 -33.24
C SER A 829 -22.16 -15.70 -33.55
N ILE A 830 -23.32 -15.20 -34.00
CA ILE A 830 -24.51 -15.99 -34.27
C ILE A 830 -24.87 -15.87 -35.76
N THR A 831 -25.04 -16.99 -36.46
CA THR A 831 -25.51 -16.99 -37.84
C THR A 831 -26.99 -16.56 -37.89
N PRO A 832 -27.36 -15.44 -38.53
CA PRO A 832 -28.77 -15.07 -38.66
C PRO A 832 -29.50 -16.12 -39.52
N MET A 833 -30.61 -16.67 -39.02
CA MET A 833 -31.49 -17.49 -39.84
C MET A 833 -32.13 -16.59 -40.91
N SER A 834 -31.70 -16.73 -42.16
CA SER A 834 -32.41 -16.14 -43.29
C SER A 834 -33.82 -16.73 -43.35
N GLU A 835 -34.85 -15.89 -43.37
CA GLU A 835 -36.22 -16.31 -43.65
C GLU A 835 -36.25 -17.25 -44.85
N LYS A 836 -36.75 -18.47 -44.66
CA LYS A 836 -37.29 -19.24 -45.78
C LYS A 836 -38.49 -18.43 -46.29
N PRO A 837 -38.54 -18.04 -47.58
CA PRO A 837 -39.71 -17.36 -48.11
C PRO A 837 -40.91 -18.28 -47.90
N SER A 838 -41.94 -17.75 -47.22
CA SER A 838 -43.22 -18.41 -47.07
C SER A 838 -43.74 -18.80 -48.45
N GLY A 839 -43.79 -20.11 -48.72
CA GLY A 839 -44.32 -20.64 -49.95
C GLY A 839 -45.83 -20.45 -50.01
N LYS A 840 -46.27 -19.71 -51.03
CA LYS A 840 -47.62 -19.56 -51.61
C LYS A 840 -48.77 -19.12 -50.71
#